data_AF-A0A935W9R7-F1
#
_entry.id   AF-A0A935W9R7-F1
#
_cell.length_a   1.000
_cell.length_b   1.000
_cell.length_c   1.000
_cell.angle_alpha   90.00
_cell.angle_beta   90.00
_cell.angle_gamma   90.00
#
_symmetry.space_group_name_H-M   'P 1'
#
loop_
_entity.id
_entity.type
_entity.pdbx_description
1 polymer ?
#
loop_
_entity_poly.entity_id
_entity_poly.type
_entity_poly.pdbx_seq_one_letter_code
_entity_poly.pdbx_strand_id
1 'polypeptide(L)'
;MKRCIISLFLFTISFTKIYAQKCFINELQDLNKISSSTHWTKFNINNISTFIYNNGNADISPDGNSGFEYPKGSNKTTVFESGIIWGGKIDEKIYVGGSDYAQGLFGGKILENGNTQNSDDPSVRVYRVRPDYKTSDLSAEIEDEKLSYEEIFSQYEKDWNEWPAEFGAPFEDKNNNGIYESTIDIPGIPYADQTLWYVANDFDTSKSRSLYGSDPMKIELQVTIWGYKNSGFYDNVMFKKYKIINKSDKDFKEMYISQWSDQDLGYAGDDYIGVDTTLNLMYAFNGDIYDDEYISYDYFKKNYQLQPPAVGFQFLQGPIVKSENNTAIYNDKEITESKNLDINSFYFYLCAVSPWSDPPMGDYDEGAIGKYNNLRGLHSGGFPIIIPEELGGGITTFPRSGDPITGEGWTIGTDSYNCGDVRGLLSSGPFEIVSGDTQEVVIAQTAILGKDRMNAFKLLKFYSSQTKEDYLNFVKVNNEISVPQPNVSFSEYGEYNSINIEIEKNPNIESFCQSDYSFQGYNLYQIYSEIPTKDNSIKIATFDKIDEIKNISGIVMNQNNGLPIEGNIQEANDSGLKYEFKVDKDFTNNSKLLKGKKYYYGLSAYFVNSEYKIIESLLNKIYMEFQLDLPGNNYFDTLVVSRNNDIHSGFVIPIVINPEMLTGDEYKVTLTEIGDSIVWNLIDITKNQILLTQQKLLNRKPSNPYEADYTPIVDGFILFVGTEPLSFAGNGDGIVEIKYNGNVLTEGKYDLQGKLYNGNKVWHSLNSTQDYYISAGGGSGNLDRLIRYRNYAASRDFELRFTETGGFGIYPFIDNKICKVPFELWDIGIQTLDDPSDDIRMIPFLSENDSTKSIWGWATGIDPFMGYPNSDWINWMDPKDSTPGTKGYDQFANSCILSGGAGATYDYQYDIDPIADDYNINFHDGNGYPIARMTICDYSGKGIPPAGTTIRLNTTKPLTTNDIFTFKSEITSIKINPNIYKIFQNYPNPFNPSTKIRYSIPEEGLVNISVYNILGQNVVELVNKRMKPGKYETIFNGSNFASGVYIYRIEAKNFIESKKMILLK
;
A
#
# COMPACT_ATOMS: atom_id res chain seq x y z
N MET A 1 52.09 6.12 -51.34
CA MET A 1 53.34 6.71 -50.80
C MET A 1 53.36 8.19 -51.16
N LYS A 2 53.44 9.09 -50.15
CA LYS A 2 53.62 10.56 -50.20
C LYS A 2 52.44 11.38 -50.76
N ARG A 3 51.64 12.03 -49.91
CA ARG A 3 51.79 13.34 -49.20
C ARG A 3 51.34 14.56 -50.04
N CYS A 4 50.23 15.14 -49.55
CA CYS A 4 49.84 16.56 -49.49
C CYS A 4 49.56 17.33 -50.78
N ILE A 5 48.26 17.55 -51.08
CA ILE A 5 47.73 18.56 -52.02
C ILE A 5 46.29 18.97 -51.60
N ILE A 6 46.08 20.29 -51.41
CA ILE A 6 44.91 21.17 -51.71
C ILE A 6 43.62 20.95 -50.89
N SER A 7 43.20 21.84 -49.98
CA SER A 7 42.68 23.23 -50.05
C SER A 7 41.15 23.35 -50.26
N LEU A 8 40.57 24.17 -49.36
CA LEU A 8 39.48 25.15 -49.52
C LEU A 8 38.04 24.80 -49.07
N PHE A 9 37.49 25.78 -48.32
CA PHE A 9 36.08 26.13 -48.01
C PHE A 9 35.40 25.61 -46.73
N LEU A 10 35.37 26.51 -45.73
CA LEU A 10 34.22 27.11 -45.03
C LEU A 10 32.86 26.37 -45.02
N PHE A 11 32.22 26.46 -43.84
CA PHE A 11 30.80 26.25 -43.46
C PHE A 11 30.42 24.94 -42.72
N THR A 12 30.12 25.11 -41.43
CA THR A 12 29.01 24.55 -40.63
C THR A 12 28.96 23.08 -40.18
N ILE A 13 28.52 22.95 -38.92
CA ILE A 13 27.94 21.79 -38.21
C ILE A 13 28.94 20.84 -37.55
N SER A 14 28.92 20.82 -36.22
CA SER A 14 29.43 19.72 -35.40
C SER A 14 28.31 19.28 -34.47
N PHE A 15 27.56 18.27 -34.90
CA PHE A 15 26.69 17.46 -34.07
C PHE A 15 27.45 16.17 -33.67
N THR A 16 27.61 16.00 -32.36
CA THR A 16 27.41 14.79 -31.56
C THR A 16 27.97 13.41 -31.96
N LYS A 17 28.83 12.92 -31.03
CA LYS A 17 28.78 11.66 -30.24
C LYS A 17 29.16 10.37 -30.98
N ILE A 18 30.02 9.52 -30.40
CA ILE A 18 29.72 8.43 -29.43
C ILE A 18 31.07 8.03 -28.75
N TYR A 19 31.20 8.12 -27.41
CA TYR A 19 31.24 7.03 -26.38
C TYR A 19 32.15 5.82 -26.74
N ALA A 20 32.98 5.19 -25.88
CA ALA A 20 33.28 5.16 -24.45
C ALA A 20 34.79 4.76 -24.32
N GLN A 21 35.53 4.71 -23.21
CA GLN A 21 35.30 4.26 -21.83
C GLN A 21 36.66 4.42 -21.11
N LYS A 22 36.72 4.92 -19.86
CA LYS A 22 37.58 4.39 -18.77
C LYS A 22 37.57 5.29 -17.52
N CYS A 23 36.96 4.74 -16.47
CA CYS A 23 37.40 4.70 -15.08
C CYS A 23 38.76 5.37 -14.78
N PHE A 24 38.79 6.43 -13.97
CA PHE A 24 39.45 6.48 -12.65
C PHE A 24 39.26 7.87 -12.00
N ILE A 25 39.00 7.81 -10.71
CA ILE A 25 38.66 8.87 -9.74
C ILE A 25 39.89 9.72 -9.36
N ASN A 26 39.69 11.05 -9.24
CA ASN A 26 40.12 11.97 -8.16
C ASN A 26 40.64 13.34 -8.60
N GLU A 27 40.12 14.35 -7.90
CA GLU A 27 40.73 15.65 -7.57
C GLU A 27 40.89 16.66 -8.72
N LEU A 28 39.78 17.32 -9.06
CA LEU A 28 39.81 18.76 -9.29
C LEU A 28 38.92 19.42 -8.24
N GLN A 29 39.58 19.96 -7.21
CA GLN A 29 39.02 21.02 -6.38
C GLN A 29 38.72 22.21 -7.28
N ASP A 30 37.51 22.27 -7.82
CA ASP A 30 36.98 23.53 -8.30
C ASP A 30 36.69 24.40 -7.07
N LEU A 31 37.35 25.56 -7.06
CA LEU A 31 37.13 26.64 -6.10
C LEU A 31 35.68 27.11 -6.24
N ASN A 32 34.78 26.51 -5.47
CA ASN A 32 33.44 27.01 -5.28
C ASN A 32 33.54 28.43 -4.70
N LYS A 33 33.06 29.42 -5.46
CA LYS A 33 32.63 30.70 -4.88
C LYS A 33 31.61 30.36 -3.80
N ILE A 34 31.86 30.86 -2.60
CA ILE A 34 31.03 30.69 -1.39
C ILE A 34 29.58 31.06 -1.73
N SER A 35 28.73 30.06 -1.94
CA SER A 35 27.27 30.21 -2.02
C SER A 35 26.68 29.75 -0.68
N SER A 36 25.87 30.59 -0.07
CA SER A 36 25.04 30.27 1.10
C SER A 36 24.46 28.85 1.05
N SER A 37 24.57 28.06 2.12
CA SER A 37 23.93 26.74 2.18
C SER A 37 22.40 26.86 2.21
N THR A 38 21.74 26.38 1.16
CA THR A 38 20.29 26.18 1.15
C THR A 38 19.96 24.91 1.94
N HIS A 39 19.08 25.00 2.92
CA HIS A 39 18.63 23.86 3.74
C HIS A 39 17.17 23.54 3.45
N TRP A 40 16.81 22.25 3.50
CA TRP A 40 15.44 21.78 3.28
C TRP A 40 15.09 20.62 4.22
N THR A 41 13.78 20.40 4.37
CA THR A 41 13.18 19.19 4.97
C THR A 41 11.90 18.86 4.21
N LYS A 42 11.33 17.68 4.45
CA LYS A 42 9.98 17.35 3.99
C LYS A 42 8.91 17.74 4.99
N PHE A 43 7.77 18.20 4.48
CA PHE A 43 6.46 18.05 5.10
C PHE A 43 5.90 16.70 4.65
N ASN A 44 5.56 15.79 5.58
CA ASN A 44 5.22 14.40 5.24
C ASN A 44 4.28 13.72 6.27
N ILE A 45 3.39 14.48 6.90
CA ILE A 45 2.55 13.98 8.01
C ILE A 45 1.23 13.33 7.58
N ASN A 46 0.61 13.82 6.51
CA ASN A 46 -0.69 13.37 6.01
C ASN A 46 -0.54 12.75 4.61
N ASN A 47 -1.54 12.85 3.72
CA ASN A 47 -1.45 12.32 2.36
C ASN A 47 -0.55 13.15 1.44
N ILE A 48 0.05 14.24 1.92
CA ILE A 48 0.99 15.08 1.19
C ILE A 48 2.42 14.73 1.63
N SER A 49 3.34 14.61 0.67
CA SER A 49 4.78 14.72 0.92
C SER A 49 5.38 15.78 0.01
N THR A 50 6.08 16.78 0.58
CA THR A 50 6.69 17.85 -0.22
C THR A 50 7.93 18.45 0.43
N PHE A 51 8.84 18.99 -0.39
CA PHE A 51 10.06 19.65 0.04
C PHE A 51 9.83 21.12 0.41
N ILE A 52 10.35 21.53 1.56
CA ILE A 52 10.30 22.92 2.07
C ILE A 52 11.72 23.41 2.30
N TYR A 53 12.06 24.57 1.75
CA TYR A 53 13.38 25.18 1.85
C TYR A 53 13.39 26.42 2.73
N ASN A 54 14.52 26.70 3.38
CA ASN A 54 14.71 27.88 4.23
C ASN A 54 14.89 29.21 3.47
N ASN A 55 14.70 29.21 2.14
CA ASN A 55 14.83 30.37 1.27
C ASN A 55 13.49 30.74 0.60
N GLY A 56 12.36 30.30 1.16
CA GLY A 56 11.03 30.60 0.64
C GLY A 56 10.58 29.72 -0.53
N ASN A 57 11.43 28.78 -0.98
CA ASN A 57 11.06 27.81 -2.00
C ASN A 57 10.32 26.60 -1.38
N ALA A 58 9.39 26.01 -2.13
CA ALA A 58 8.64 24.81 -1.77
C ALA A 58 8.26 24.01 -3.01
N ASP A 59 7.86 22.75 -2.80
CA ASP A 59 7.24 21.89 -3.82
C ASP A 59 8.15 21.40 -4.95
N ILE A 60 9.44 21.77 -4.94
CA ILE A 60 10.47 21.29 -5.88
C ILE A 60 11.46 20.35 -5.20
N SER A 61 11.82 19.25 -5.85
CA SER A 61 12.79 18.29 -5.32
C SER A 61 14.24 18.79 -5.44
N PRO A 62 15.18 18.29 -4.61
CA PRO A 62 16.58 18.76 -4.62
C PRO A 62 17.34 18.49 -5.93
N ASP A 63 16.86 17.56 -6.74
CA ASP A 63 17.36 17.26 -8.09
C ASP A 63 16.72 18.14 -9.18
N GLY A 64 15.82 19.05 -8.82
CA GLY A 64 15.20 20.03 -9.71
C GLY A 64 13.98 19.50 -10.49
N ASN A 65 13.33 18.45 -9.98
CA ASN A 65 12.07 17.91 -10.51
C ASN A 65 10.89 18.34 -9.62
N SER A 66 9.66 18.05 -10.04
CA SER A 66 8.47 18.24 -9.19
C SER A 66 8.62 17.48 -7.87
N GLY A 67 8.22 18.13 -6.78
CA GLY A 67 8.46 17.66 -5.41
C GLY A 67 7.22 17.58 -4.53
N PHE A 68 6.08 18.12 -4.94
CA PHE A 68 4.82 17.94 -4.22
C PHE A 68 4.16 16.62 -4.63
N GLU A 69 4.39 15.57 -3.84
CA GLU A 69 3.86 14.24 -4.07
C GLU A 69 2.48 14.07 -3.44
N TYR A 70 1.51 13.62 -4.27
CA TYR A 70 0.17 13.32 -3.81
C TYR A 70 -0.53 12.24 -4.66
N PRO A 71 -1.09 11.18 -4.06
CA PRO A 71 -0.97 10.83 -2.65
C PRO A 71 0.46 10.41 -2.30
N LYS A 72 0.89 10.68 -1.07
CA LYS A 72 2.16 10.23 -0.53
C LYS A 72 2.36 8.73 -0.73
N GLY A 73 3.53 8.34 -1.24
CA GLY A 73 3.90 6.96 -1.59
C GLY A 73 3.54 6.56 -3.03
N SER A 74 2.90 7.44 -3.81
CA SER A 74 2.54 7.17 -5.21
C SER A 74 3.66 7.45 -6.21
N ASN A 75 4.67 8.25 -5.83
CA ASN A 75 5.65 8.85 -6.73
C ASN A 75 5.01 9.69 -7.86
N LYS A 76 3.81 10.25 -7.64
CA LYS A 76 3.13 11.16 -8.55
C LYS A 76 3.05 12.55 -7.93
N THR A 77 3.28 13.57 -8.73
CA THR A 77 3.35 14.96 -8.26
C THR A 77 2.19 15.80 -8.78
N THR A 78 1.87 16.92 -8.10
CA THR A 78 0.82 17.85 -8.54
C THR A 78 1.25 19.30 -8.71
N VAL A 79 2.42 19.66 -8.20
CA VAL A 79 2.98 21.02 -8.25
C VAL A 79 4.47 20.87 -8.51
N PHE A 80 5.00 21.64 -9.45
CA PHE A 80 6.42 21.66 -9.78
C PHE A 80 7.21 22.46 -8.74
N GLU A 81 6.74 23.68 -8.45
CA GLU A 81 7.35 24.62 -7.52
C GLU A 81 6.31 25.61 -7.00
N SER A 82 6.46 26.06 -5.76
CA SER A 82 5.63 27.12 -5.20
C SER A 82 6.41 28.04 -4.27
N GLY A 83 5.91 29.27 -4.13
CA GLY A 83 6.57 30.30 -3.33
C GLY A 83 5.65 31.49 -3.02
N ILE A 84 6.13 32.38 -2.17
CA ILE A 84 5.43 33.63 -1.85
C ILE A 84 6.18 34.79 -2.51
N ILE A 85 5.44 35.67 -3.18
CA ILE A 85 5.97 36.86 -3.84
C ILE A 85 5.24 38.11 -3.35
N TRP A 86 5.93 39.23 -3.28
CA TRP A 86 5.33 40.52 -2.94
C TRP A 86 5.84 41.63 -3.84
N GLY A 87 5.09 42.72 -3.86
CA GLY A 87 5.57 43.97 -4.45
C GLY A 87 4.85 45.17 -3.87
N GLY A 88 5.55 46.30 -3.84
CA GLY A 88 5.01 47.56 -3.34
C GLY A 88 5.94 48.72 -3.62
N LYS A 89 5.68 49.84 -2.96
CA LYS A 89 6.38 51.10 -3.19
C LYS A 89 7.11 51.59 -1.95
N ILE A 90 8.34 52.06 -2.16
CA ILE A 90 9.12 52.84 -1.20
C ILE A 90 9.50 54.14 -1.90
N ASP A 91 9.14 55.28 -1.31
CA ASP A 91 9.41 56.60 -1.89
C ASP A 91 9.00 56.70 -3.39
N GLU A 92 7.81 56.17 -3.73
CA GLU A 92 7.23 56.04 -5.09
C GLU A 92 7.93 55.08 -6.07
N LYS A 93 9.07 54.50 -5.69
CA LYS A 93 9.77 53.49 -6.50
C LYS A 93 9.20 52.09 -6.22
N ILE A 94 9.05 51.26 -7.25
CA ILE A 94 8.51 49.90 -7.16
C ILE A 94 9.61 48.92 -6.71
N TYR A 95 9.22 47.99 -5.84
CA TYR A 95 10.06 46.90 -5.34
C TYR A 95 9.27 45.60 -5.43
N VAL A 96 9.96 44.52 -5.81
CA VAL A 96 9.44 43.15 -5.86
C VAL A 96 10.44 42.24 -5.15
N GLY A 97 9.93 41.29 -4.36
CA GLY A 97 10.75 40.31 -3.65
C GLY A 97 9.97 39.03 -3.38
N GLY A 98 10.64 38.05 -2.79
CA GLY A 98 10.08 36.73 -2.51
C GLY A 98 10.80 35.62 -3.27
N SER A 99 10.06 34.54 -3.56
CA SER A 99 10.56 33.37 -4.29
C SER A 99 9.53 32.86 -5.29
N ASP A 100 9.99 32.60 -6.50
CA ASP A 100 9.37 31.78 -7.54
C ASP A 100 10.45 30.85 -8.11
N TYR A 101 10.53 30.63 -9.43
CA TYR A 101 11.65 29.93 -10.09
C TYR A 101 13.03 30.48 -9.70
N ALA A 102 13.12 31.74 -9.30
CA ALA A 102 14.31 32.31 -8.68
C ALA A 102 14.04 32.73 -7.23
N GLN A 103 15.09 32.74 -6.42
CA GLN A 103 14.97 33.00 -4.99
C GLN A 103 15.61 34.34 -4.66
N GLY A 104 14.77 35.36 -4.48
CA GLY A 104 15.15 36.65 -3.91
C GLY A 104 15.40 36.59 -2.40
N LEU A 105 14.98 35.49 -1.78
CA LEU A 105 15.13 35.19 -0.36
C LEU A 105 16.35 34.29 -0.07
N PHE A 106 16.87 34.37 1.15
CA PHE A 106 17.82 33.41 1.70
C PHE A 106 17.61 33.20 3.20
N GLY A 107 18.09 32.07 3.72
CA GLY A 107 17.88 31.69 5.11
C GLY A 107 18.56 32.64 6.10
N GLY A 108 17.88 32.89 7.21
CA GLY A 108 18.39 33.63 8.36
C GLY A 108 17.60 34.90 8.65
N LYS A 109 17.75 35.42 9.87
CA LYS A 109 17.11 36.67 10.32
C LYS A 109 17.92 37.91 9.97
N ILE A 110 17.27 39.07 10.01
CA ILE A 110 17.92 40.39 10.00
C ILE A 110 18.17 40.80 11.47
N LEU A 111 19.44 41.00 11.82
CA LEU A 111 19.90 41.33 13.16
C LEU A 111 19.75 42.83 13.44
N GLU A 112 19.59 43.20 14.72
CA GLU A 112 19.45 44.61 15.15
C GLU A 112 20.64 45.50 14.75
N ASN A 113 21.82 44.91 14.56
CA ASN A 113 23.01 45.63 14.11
C ASN A 113 23.02 45.95 12.61
N GLY A 114 21.94 45.61 11.87
CA GLY A 114 21.81 45.86 10.44
C GLY A 114 22.53 44.86 9.54
N ASN A 115 22.99 43.72 10.07
CA ASN A 115 23.52 42.59 9.29
C ASN A 115 22.54 41.42 9.31
N THR A 116 22.78 40.39 8.51
CA THR A 116 22.02 39.14 8.54
C THR A 116 22.73 38.06 9.32
N GLN A 117 21.97 37.08 9.81
CA GLN A 117 22.53 35.85 10.34
C GLN A 117 23.29 35.10 9.24
N ASN A 118 24.40 34.44 9.58
CA ASN A 118 25.13 33.62 8.63
C ASN A 118 24.25 32.46 8.16
N SER A 119 24.04 32.32 6.84
CA SER A 119 23.21 31.26 6.25
C SER A 119 23.74 29.85 6.50
N ASP A 120 25.05 29.75 6.78
CA ASP A 120 25.73 28.48 7.03
C ASP A 120 25.74 28.11 8.53
N ASP A 121 25.16 28.96 9.38
CA ASP A 121 24.96 28.64 10.80
C ASP A 121 23.96 27.48 10.93
N PRO A 122 24.26 26.42 11.70
CA PRO A 122 23.35 25.28 11.87
C PRO A 122 21.95 25.63 12.43
N SER A 123 21.80 26.81 13.06
CA SER A 123 20.49 27.32 13.50
C SER A 123 19.65 27.91 12.37
N VAL A 124 20.24 28.16 11.20
CA VAL A 124 19.58 28.64 9.98
C VAL A 124 19.15 27.46 9.11
N ARG A 125 18.15 26.72 9.60
CA ARG A 125 17.57 25.54 8.95
C ARG A 125 16.05 25.59 8.97
N VAL A 126 15.43 24.61 8.31
CA VAL A 126 14.00 24.34 8.50
C VAL A 126 13.87 23.37 9.68
N TYR A 127 13.30 23.84 10.78
CA TYR A 127 13.04 23.02 11.96
C TYR A 127 11.81 22.16 11.68
N ARG A 128 11.84 20.89 12.08
CA ARG A 128 10.69 19.98 11.98
C ARG A 128 10.39 19.28 13.29
N VAL A 129 9.13 19.29 13.72
CA VAL A 129 8.69 18.62 14.95
C VAL A 129 7.43 17.83 14.74
N ARG A 130 7.31 16.72 15.46
CA ARG A 130 6.11 15.91 15.63
C ARG A 130 5.94 15.59 17.11
N PRO A 131 4.77 15.76 17.74
CA PRO A 131 4.54 15.37 19.14
C PRO A 131 4.75 13.88 19.42
N ASP A 132 4.57 13.02 18.40
CA ASP A 132 4.55 11.57 18.52
C ASP A 132 5.87 10.88 18.09
N TYR A 133 6.93 11.62 17.76
CA TYR A 133 8.15 11.06 17.14
C TYR A 133 8.83 9.95 17.96
N LYS A 134 8.64 9.93 19.29
CA LYS A 134 9.19 8.91 20.19
C LYS A 134 8.39 7.60 20.21
N THR A 135 7.12 7.66 19.82
CA THR A 135 6.15 6.56 19.98
C THR A 135 5.60 6.03 18.67
N SER A 136 5.66 6.84 17.61
CA SER A 136 5.10 6.48 16.31
C SER A 136 6.05 5.68 15.43
N ASP A 137 5.45 4.94 14.49
CA ASP A 137 6.17 4.32 13.40
C ASP A 137 6.65 5.40 12.40
N LEU A 138 7.95 5.45 12.15
CA LEU A 138 8.62 6.37 11.24
C LEU A 138 9.00 5.69 9.90
N SER A 139 8.51 4.48 9.65
CA SER A 139 8.79 3.70 8.43
C SER A 139 8.46 4.46 7.15
N ALA A 140 7.37 5.24 7.15
CA ALA A 140 6.97 6.07 6.02
C ALA A 140 8.00 7.16 5.71
N GLU A 141 8.51 7.88 6.70
CA GLU A 141 9.56 8.88 6.49
C GLU A 141 10.90 8.25 6.06
N ILE A 142 11.22 7.07 6.60
CA ILE A 142 12.41 6.31 6.20
C ILE A 142 12.36 5.95 4.71
N GLU A 143 11.21 5.45 4.24
CA GLU A 143 11.01 5.10 2.84
C GLU A 143 11.02 6.34 1.93
N ASP A 144 10.33 7.40 2.36
CA ASP A 144 10.14 8.64 1.61
C ASP A 144 11.42 9.50 1.52
N GLU A 145 12.22 9.55 2.59
CA GLU A 145 13.46 10.33 2.65
C GLU A 145 14.70 9.49 2.33
N LYS A 146 14.60 8.16 2.27
CA LYS A 146 15.71 7.22 2.05
C LYS A 146 16.83 7.37 3.09
N LEU A 147 16.47 7.66 4.32
CA LEU A 147 17.36 7.82 5.47
C LEU A 147 17.16 6.69 6.49
N SER A 148 18.14 6.45 7.36
CA SER A 148 18.00 5.49 8.46
C SER A 148 17.04 5.99 9.54
N TYR A 149 16.50 5.06 10.34
CA TYR A 149 15.67 5.40 11.50
C TYR A 149 16.43 6.33 12.46
N GLU A 150 17.71 6.04 12.72
CA GLU A 150 18.54 6.86 13.61
C GLU A 150 18.71 8.30 13.10
N GLU A 151 18.86 8.51 11.79
CA GLU A 151 18.96 9.86 11.20
C GLU A 151 17.66 10.64 11.35
N ILE A 152 16.51 10.04 11.00
CA ILE A 152 15.19 10.67 11.11
C ILE A 152 14.88 11.00 12.57
N PHE A 153 15.07 10.04 13.48
CA PHE A 153 14.82 10.21 14.90
C PHE A 153 15.71 11.28 15.52
N SER A 154 17.01 11.26 15.22
CA SER A 154 17.97 12.24 15.76
C SER A 154 17.66 13.65 15.27
N GLN A 155 17.18 13.81 14.03
CA GLN A 155 16.77 15.12 13.51
C GLN A 155 15.53 15.65 14.25
N TYR A 156 14.51 14.83 14.49
CA TYR A 156 13.35 15.23 15.28
C TYR A 156 13.72 15.55 16.73
N GLU A 157 14.58 14.74 17.37
CA GLU A 157 15.05 15.00 18.73
C GLU A 157 15.84 16.31 18.82
N LYS A 158 16.69 16.59 17.83
CA LYS A 158 17.44 17.84 17.76
C LYS A 158 16.50 19.05 17.62
N ASP A 159 15.57 19.01 16.67
CA ASP A 159 14.66 20.13 16.41
C ASP A 159 13.66 20.34 17.55
N TRP A 160 13.27 19.28 18.25
CA TRP A 160 12.50 19.37 19.49
C TRP A 160 13.29 20.14 20.55
N ASN A 161 14.54 19.77 20.81
CA ASN A 161 15.33 20.39 21.88
C ASN A 161 15.79 21.82 21.55
N GLU A 162 16.04 22.10 20.27
CA GLU A 162 16.52 23.40 19.79
C GLU A 162 15.40 24.28 19.21
N TRP A 163 14.12 23.99 19.53
CA TRP A 163 13.00 24.70 18.92
C TRP A 163 13.08 26.22 19.17
N PRO A 164 13.08 27.06 18.11
CA PRO A 164 13.45 28.47 18.20
C PRO A 164 12.28 29.39 18.60
N ALA A 165 11.59 29.05 19.70
CA ALA A 165 10.43 29.80 20.20
C ALA A 165 10.74 31.27 20.50
N GLU A 166 11.95 31.56 21.00
CA GLU A 166 12.43 32.92 21.26
C GLU A 166 12.49 33.80 19.98
N PHE A 167 12.50 33.19 18.80
CA PHE A 167 12.49 33.89 17.51
C PHE A 167 11.10 33.96 16.87
N GLY A 168 10.07 33.44 17.55
CA GLY A 168 8.67 33.49 17.10
C GLY A 168 8.10 32.16 16.64
N ALA A 169 8.82 31.04 16.79
CA ALA A 169 8.25 29.72 16.51
C ALA A 169 7.13 29.38 17.51
N PRO A 170 5.98 28.87 17.06
CA PRO A 170 4.86 28.56 17.95
C PRO A 170 5.18 27.36 18.83
N PHE A 171 4.59 27.33 20.03
CA PHE A 171 4.62 26.18 20.93
C PHE A 171 3.39 26.22 21.85
N GLU A 172 3.01 25.05 22.37
CA GLU A 172 2.04 24.93 23.45
C GLU A 172 2.76 25.09 24.80
N ASP A 173 2.55 26.25 25.44
CA ASP A 173 3.09 26.61 26.75
C ASP A 173 2.30 25.93 27.87
N LYS A 174 2.79 24.79 28.36
CA LYS A 174 2.07 23.96 29.34
C LYS A 174 2.11 24.56 30.75
N ASN A 175 3.12 25.37 31.07
CA ASN A 175 3.29 25.96 32.39
C ASN A 175 2.94 27.45 32.45
N ASN A 176 2.56 28.05 31.31
CA ASN A 176 2.15 29.45 31.13
C ASN A 176 3.23 30.47 31.53
N ASN A 177 4.51 30.16 31.32
CA ASN A 177 5.62 31.07 31.64
C ASN A 177 6.13 31.88 30.44
N GLY A 178 5.65 31.59 29.23
CA GLY A 178 6.03 32.24 27.97
C GLY A 178 7.42 31.88 27.43
N ILE A 179 8.06 30.85 27.98
CA ILE A 179 9.42 30.42 27.63
C ILE A 179 9.37 28.93 27.26
N TYR A 180 9.85 28.58 26.06
CA TYR A 180 9.88 27.18 25.65
C TYR A 180 10.90 26.36 26.46
N GLU A 181 10.41 25.33 27.14
CA GLU A 181 11.21 24.34 27.85
C GLU A 181 10.92 22.94 27.27
N SER A 182 11.89 22.33 26.56
CA SER A 182 11.67 21.09 25.79
C SER A 182 11.22 19.87 26.61
N THR A 183 11.33 19.92 27.93
CA THR A 183 10.86 18.88 28.85
C THR A 183 9.44 19.10 29.39
N ILE A 184 8.88 20.30 29.22
CA ILE A 184 7.58 20.71 29.75
C ILE A 184 6.61 21.03 28.61
N ASP A 185 7.07 21.78 27.61
CA ASP A 185 6.26 22.34 26.54
C ASP A 185 6.30 21.49 25.27
N ILE A 186 5.31 21.69 24.40
CA ILE A 186 5.20 21.00 23.12
C ILE A 186 5.51 21.99 21.99
N PRO A 187 6.60 21.80 21.22
CA PRO A 187 6.94 22.68 20.12
C PRO A 187 5.97 22.51 18.94
N GLY A 188 5.74 23.59 18.19
CA GLY A 188 4.89 23.60 17.01
C GLY A 188 3.52 24.24 17.23
N ILE A 189 2.67 24.20 16.20
CA ILE A 189 1.27 24.61 16.33
C ILE A 189 0.57 23.62 17.28
N PRO A 190 -0.13 24.11 18.32
CA PRO A 190 -0.86 23.23 19.23
C PRO A 190 -1.77 22.27 18.48
N TYR A 191 -1.75 20.99 18.87
CA TYR A 191 -2.51 19.88 18.26
C TYR A 191 -2.14 19.49 16.81
N ALA A 192 -1.19 20.18 16.17
CA ALA A 192 -0.70 19.74 14.87
C ALA A 192 0.17 18.48 15.02
N ASP A 193 -0.01 17.53 14.11
CA ASP A 193 0.77 16.29 14.11
C ASP A 193 2.19 16.51 13.59
N GLN A 194 2.39 17.52 12.72
CA GLN A 194 3.69 18.00 12.30
C GLN A 194 3.67 19.51 12.15
N THR A 195 4.74 20.16 12.62
CA THR A 195 5.00 21.59 12.35
C THR A 195 6.42 21.77 11.83
N LEU A 196 6.55 22.59 10.79
CA LEU A 196 7.80 23.11 10.29
C LEU A 196 7.91 24.60 10.57
N TRP A 197 9.12 25.08 10.82
CA TRP A 197 9.37 26.51 11.02
C TRP A 197 10.73 26.96 10.49
N TYR A 198 10.80 28.14 9.85
CA TYR A 198 12.05 28.76 9.43
C TYR A 198 11.95 30.29 9.29
N VAL A 199 13.10 30.94 9.15
CA VAL A 199 13.23 32.38 8.83
C VAL A 199 14.01 32.56 7.54
N ALA A 200 13.49 33.39 6.64
CA ALA A 200 14.16 33.86 5.44
C ALA A 200 14.14 35.39 5.39
N ASN A 201 15.01 36.00 4.58
CA ASN A 201 15.02 37.44 4.38
C ASN A 201 15.49 37.82 2.96
N ASP A 202 15.14 39.03 2.51
CA ASP A 202 15.48 39.52 1.18
C ASP A 202 16.72 40.43 1.17
N PHE A 203 17.52 40.52 2.24
CA PHE A 203 18.55 41.56 2.42
C PHE A 203 19.70 41.52 1.39
N ASP A 204 19.93 40.38 0.73
CA ASP A 204 21.03 40.17 -0.22
C ASP A 204 20.70 40.82 -1.56
N THR A 205 21.40 41.92 -1.86
CA THR A 205 21.13 42.72 -3.06
C THR A 205 21.39 41.95 -4.36
N SER A 206 22.30 40.97 -4.38
CA SER A 206 22.51 40.15 -5.58
C SER A 206 21.29 39.27 -5.82
N LYS A 207 20.80 38.58 -4.79
CA LYS A 207 19.63 37.70 -4.90
C LYS A 207 18.36 38.48 -5.23
N SER A 208 18.07 39.59 -4.53
CA SER A 208 16.87 40.40 -4.81
C SER A 208 16.87 40.93 -6.25
N ARG A 209 18.03 41.42 -6.73
CA ARG A 209 18.13 41.90 -8.10
C ARG A 209 18.07 40.77 -9.12
N SER A 210 18.60 39.58 -8.82
CA SER A 210 18.51 38.42 -9.72
C SER A 210 17.08 37.95 -9.94
N LEU A 211 16.16 38.17 -8.99
CA LEU A 211 14.74 37.84 -9.13
C LEU A 211 14.08 38.68 -10.25
N TYR A 212 13.77 39.95 -9.99
CA TYR A 212 13.13 40.86 -10.98
C TYR A 212 13.80 42.24 -11.05
N GLY A 213 15.06 42.37 -10.67
CA GLY A 213 15.84 43.60 -10.89
C GLY A 213 15.66 44.72 -9.86
N SER A 214 14.76 44.59 -8.88
CA SER A 214 14.65 45.56 -7.77
C SER A 214 15.65 45.30 -6.64
N ASP A 215 15.97 46.37 -5.91
CA ASP A 215 16.74 46.31 -4.67
C ASP A 215 15.95 45.61 -3.55
N PRO A 216 16.61 45.14 -2.47
CA PRO A 216 15.93 44.54 -1.33
C PRO A 216 15.04 45.54 -0.58
N MET A 217 13.92 45.06 -0.05
CA MET A 217 13.05 45.84 0.85
C MET A 217 13.48 45.72 2.32
N LYS A 218 14.35 44.75 2.65
CA LYS A 218 14.72 44.37 4.03
C LYS A 218 13.53 43.80 4.80
N ILE A 219 12.82 42.89 4.15
CA ILE A 219 11.77 42.08 4.74
C ILE A 219 12.40 40.83 5.37
N GLU A 220 12.03 40.58 6.62
CA GLU A 220 12.22 39.29 7.28
C GLU A 220 10.90 38.52 7.21
N LEU A 221 10.96 37.27 6.76
CA LEU A 221 9.84 36.38 6.60
C LEU A 221 9.99 35.20 7.58
N GLN A 222 9.08 35.10 8.53
CA GLN A 222 9.00 33.92 9.41
C GLN A 222 7.86 33.03 8.91
N VAL A 223 8.16 31.76 8.66
CA VAL A 223 7.22 30.83 8.02
C VAL A 223 6.93 29.67 8.95
N THR A 224 5.66 29.42 9.21
CA THR A 224 5.17 28.24 9.93
C THR A 224 4.34 27.39 8.97
N ILE A 225 4.63 26.09 8.89
CA ILE A 225 3.88 25.14 8.06
C ILE A 225 3.40 24.00 8.95
N TRP A 226 2.15 23.57 8.83
CA TRP A 226 1.63 22.48 9.67
C TRP A 226 0.54 21.66 8.98
N GLY A 227 0.24 20.50 9.57
CA GLY A 227 -0.81 19.60 9.12
C GLY A 227 -1.22 18.60 10.18
N TYR A 228 -2.31 17.89 9.90
CA TYR A 228 -2.94 16.94 10.80
C TYR A 228 -3.06 15.57 10.14
N LYS A 229 -2.99 14.52 10.94
CA LYS A 229 -3.01 13.11 10.53
C LYS A 229 -4.29 12.43 11.00
N ASN A 230 -4.91 11.62 10.13
CA ASN A 230 -6.15 10.86 10.40
C ASN A 230 -7.30 11.76 10.87
N SER A 231 -7.39 12.95 10.30
CA SER A 231 -8.31 14.02 10.67
C SER A 231 -9.50 14.14 9.71
N GLY A 232 -9.62 13.22 8.76
CA GLY A 232 -10.67 13.23 7.74
C GLY A 232 -10.39 14.33 6.70
N PHE A 233 -10.98 15.51 6.88
CA PHE A 233 -10.86 16.60 5.91
C PHE A 233 -9.42 17.11 5.76
N TYR A 234 -8.66 17.24 6.85
CA TYR A 234 -7.30 17.82 6.79
C TYR A 234 -6.20 16.82 6.43
N ASP A 235 -6.56 15.56 6.13
CA ASP A 235 -5.59 14.57 5.65
C ASP A 235 -5.01 14.95 4.27
N ASN A 236 -5.63 15.93 3.61
CA ASN A 236 -5.31 16.41 2.27
C ASN A 236 -4.93 17.89 2.24
N VAL A 237 -4.64 18.49 3.40
CA VAL A 237 -4.38 19.94 3.55
C VAL A 237 -3.05 20.19 4.23
N MET A 238 -2.26 21.11 3.68
CA MET A 238 -1.07 21.69 4.31
C MET A 238 -1.32 23.18 4.51
N PHE A 239 -1.11 23.68 5.73
CA PHE A 239 -1.28 25.09 6.05
C PHE A 239 0.08 25.80 6.07
N LYS A 240 0.13 27.04 5.56
CA LYS A 240 1.31 27.91 5.56
C LYS A 240 0.93 29.27 6.14
N LYS A 241 1.58 29.67 7.23
CA LYS A 241 1.48 31.01 7.83
C LYS A 241 2.76 31.78 7.56
N TYR A 242 2.62 32.94 6.96
CA TYR A 242 3.70 33.88 6.63
C TYR A 242 3.58 35.12 7.51
N LYS A 243 4.61 35.37 8.32
CA LYS A 243 4.75 36.60 9.10
C LYS A 243 5.80 37.48 8.44
N ILE A 244 5.38 38.64 7.97
CA ILE A 244 6.16 39.55 7.12
C ILE A 244 6.53 40.76 7.98
N ILE A 245 7.81 40.95 8.22
CA ILE A 245 8.32 41.97 9.15
C ILE A 245 9.12 43.00 8.35
N ASN A 246 8.72 44.28 8.43
CA ASN A 246 9.49 45.37 7.85
C ASN A 246 10.65 45.73 8.79
N LYS A 247 11.87 45.27 8.47
CA LYS A 247 13.10 45.56 9.20
C LYS A 247 13.85 46.77 8.65
N SER A 248 13.24 47.53 7.73
CA SER A 248 13.80 48.75 7.17
C SER A 248 13.44 49.99 8.00
N ASP A 249 14.08 51.12 7.68
CA ASP A 249 13.77 52.46 8.19
C ASP A 249 12.73 53.20 7.32
N LYS A 250 12.03 52.49 6.44
CA LYS A 250 11.10 53.04 5.43
C LYS A 250 9.74 52.39 5.52
N ASP A 251 8.71 53.16 5.20
CA ASP A 251 7.34 52.66 5.08
C ASP A 251 7.11 52.05 3.70
N PHE A 252 6.41 50.92 3.66
CA PHE A 252 6.02 50.25 2.43
C PHE A 252 4.57 50.58 2.12
N LYS A 253 4.31 51.09 0.92
CA LYS A 253 2.98 51.49 0.46
C LYS A 253 2.53 50.67 -0.73
N GLU A 254 1.22 50.59 -0.95
CA GLU A 254 0.63 49.83 -2.05
C GLU A 254 1.19 48.39 -2.13
N MET A 255 1.37 47.74 -0.97
CA MET A 255 1.90 46.38 -0.91
C MET A 255 0.86 45.38 -1.39
N TYR A 256 1.31 44.43 -2.21
CA TYR A 256 0.59 43.24 -2.60
C TYR A 256 1.42 42.04 -2.21
N ILE A 257 0.75 40.98 -1.78
CA ILE A 257 1.35 39.67 -1.53
C ILE A 257 0.58 38.62 -2.31
N SER A 258 1.29 37.65 -2.86
CA SER A 258 0.71 36.63 -3.71
C SER A 258 1.31 35.27 -3.46
N GLN A 259 0.45 34.26 -3.39
CA GLN A 259 0.88 32.89 -3.61
C GLN A 259 1.22 32.75 -5.09
N TRP A 260 2.44 32.32 -5.40
CA TRP A 260 2.85 31.88 -6.72
C TRP A 260 2.96 30.36 -6.74
N SER A 261 2.53 29.72 -7.82
CA SER A 261 2.73 28.29 -7.99
C SER A 261 2.72 27.88 -9.45
N ASP A 262 3.63 26.96 -9.77
CA ASP A 262 3.74 26.26 -11.04
C ASP A 262 3.02 24.91 -10.98
N GLN A 263 1.96 24.78 -11.76
CA GLN A 263 1.10 23.59 -11.73
C GLN A 263 1.65 22.58 -12.73
N ASP A 264 2.00 21.40 -12.20
CA ASP A 264 2.42 20.22 -12.98
C ASP A 264 1.67 19.01 -12.40
N LEU A 265 0.38 18.87 -12.76
CA LEU A 265 -0.46 17.78 -12.30
C LEU A 265 -0.23 16.52 -13.12
N GLY A 266 0.92 15.88 -12.89
CA GLY A 266 1.39 14.83 -13.78
C GLY A 266 1.99 15.49 -15.02
N TYR A 267 1.38 15.27 -16.18
CA TYR A 267 1.85 15.93 -17.39
C TYR A 267 1.53 17.43 -17.33
N ALA A 268 2.55 18.27 -17.34
CA ALA A 268 2.38 19.73 -17.35
C ALA A 268 1.63 20.26 -18.59
N GLY A 269 1.26 19.40 -19.55
CA GLY A 269 0.76 19.80 -20.86
C GLY A 269 -0.75 19.99 -20.98
N ASP A 270 -1.50 19.56 -19.97
CA ASP A 270 -2.96 19.48 -19.95
C ASP A 270 -3.58 20.12 -18.70
N ASP A 271 -2.85 20.95 -17.96
CA ASP A 271 -3.32 21.54 -16.71
C ASP A 271 -4.29 22.72 -16.88
N TYR A 272 -5.44 22.63 -16.20
CA TYR A 272 -6.47 23.67 -16.20
C TYR A 272 -6.42 24.51 -14.92
N ILE A 273 -5.97 25.76 -15.03
CA ILE A 273 -5.91 26.71 -13.90
C ILE A 273 -7.04 27.75 -13.92
N GLY A 274 -7.55 28.13 -12.74
CA GLY A 274 -8.52 29.21 -12.56
C GLY A 274 -8.63 29.70 -11.12
N VAL A 275 -9.62 30.55 -10.87
CA VAL A 275 -9.85 31.16 -9.54
C VAL A 275 -11.32 31.11 -9.13
N ASP A 276 -11.59 30.69 -7.90
CA ASP A 276 -12.88 30.89 -7.24
C ASP A 276 -12.76 32.06 -6.25
N THR A 277 -13.36 33.19 -6.64
CA THR A 277 -13.30 34.44 -5.86
C THR A 277 -14.12 34.40 -4.57
N THR A 278 -15.08 33.48 -4.45
CA THR A 278 -15.90 33.34 -3.24
C THR A 278 -15.16 32.56 -2.15
N LEU A 279 -14.34 31.60 -2.58
CA LEU A 279 -13.53 30.77 -1.70
C LEU A 279 -12.14 31.32 -1.44
N ASN A 280 -11.73 32.40 -2.12
CA ASN A 280 -10.35 32.90 -2.16
C ASN A 280 -9.36 31.81 -2.64
N LEU A 281 -9.75 31.03 -3.65
CA LEU A 281 -9.08 29.79 -4.05
C LEU A 281 -8.55 29.91 -5.48
N MET A 282 -7.24 29.74 -5.66
CA MET A 282 -6.66 29.35 -6.95
C MET A 282 -6.72 27.82 -7.05
N TYR A 283 -7.15 27.29 -8.20
CA TYR A 283 -7.27 25.85 -8.40
C TYR A 283 -6.62 25.42 -9.71
N ALA A 284 -6.17 24.17 -9.74
CA ALA A 284 -5.77 23.44 -10.93
C ALA A 284 -6.34 22.01 -10.91
N PHE A 285 -6.66 21.48 -12.09
CA PHE A 285 -7.09 20.09 -12.28
C PHE A 285 -6.78 19.66 -13.72
N ASN A 286 -6.73 18.35 -13.97
CA ASN A 286 -6.40 17.87 -15.31
C ASN A 286 -7.49 18.26 -16.37
N GLY A 287 -7.04 18.86 -17.46
CA GLY A 287 -7.78 19.20 -18.68
C GLY A 287 -8.16 18.00 -19.55
N ASP A 288 -7.45 16.89 -19.47
CA ASP A 288 -7.82 15.63 -20.11
C ASP A 288 -8.52 14.65 -19.16
N ILE A 289 -9.21 13.66 -19.74
CA ILE A 289 -9.89 12.60 -18.96
C ILE A 289 -8.87 11.63 -18.35
N TYR A 290 -7.66 11.62 -18.90
CA TYR A 290 -6.56 10.71 -18.61
C TYR A 290 -5.28 11.54 -18.55
N ASP A 291 -4.44 11.28 -17.56
CA ASP A 291 -3.09 11.86 -17.46
C ASP A 291 -2.07 10.75 -17.69
N ASP A 292 -1.16 10.93 -18.65
CA ASP A 292 -0.19 9.90 -19.04
C ASP A 292 0.81 9.56 -17.91
N GLU A 293 1.06 10.47 -16.96
CA GLU A 293 1.93 10.23 -15.82
C GLU A 293 1.20 9.55 -14.66
N TYR A 294 -0.06 9.86 -14.38
CA TYR A 294 -0.90 9.10 -13.43
C TYR A 294 -1.35 7.75 -14.00
N ILE A 295 -1.21 7.53 -15.32
CA ILE A 295 -1.41 6.25 -16.02
C ILE A 295 -0.05 5.64 -16.36
N SER A 296 0.70 5.18 -15.36
CA SER A 296 1.80 4.26 -15.67
C SER A 296 1.24 2.86 -15.90
N TYR A 297 1.25 2.41 -17.16
CA TYR A 297 1.10 1.00 -17.50
C TYR A 297 2.29 0.23 -16.95
N ASP A 298 2.22 -0.17 -15.69
CA ASP A 298 3.19 -1.08 -15.10
C ASP A 298 2.88 -2.49 -15.62
N TYR A 299 3.72 -2.98 -16.52
CA TYR A 299 3.61 -4.31 -17.11
C TYR A 299 3.67 -5.44 -16.05
N PHE A 300 4.18 -5.14 -14.85
CA PHE A 300 4.31 -6.07 -13.72
C PHE A 300 3.25 -5.85 -12.62
N LYS A 301 2.57 -4.70 -12.58
CA LYS A 301 1.43 -4.43 -11.69
C LYS A 301 0.18 -4.19 -12.52
N LYS A 302 -0.62 -5.25 -12.74
CA LYS A 302 -1.94 -5.13 -13.35
C LYS A 302 -2.76 -4.02 -12.65
N ASN A 303 -3.02 -2.93 -13.37
CA ASN A 303 -4.00 -1.88 -13.09
C ASN A 303 -3.81 -1.03 -11.81
N TYR A 304 -2.73 -0.25 -11.69
CA TYR A 304 -2.78 0.99 -10.91
C TYR A 304 -3.08 2.17 -11.84
N GLN A 305 -4.37 2.44 -12.08
CA GLN A 305 -4.82 3.68 -12.71
C GLN A 305 -5.32 4.61 -11.60
N LEU A 306 -4.46 5.53 -11.15
CA LEU A 306 -4.90 6.62 -10.29
C LEU A 306 -5.53 7.69 -11.20
N GLN A 307 -6.71 8.18 -10.82
CA GLN A 307 -7.31 9.32 -11.51
C GLN A 307 -6.55 10.59 -11.13
N PRO A 308 -6.37 11.55 -12.05
CA PRO A 308 -5.65 12.78 -11.75
C PRO A 308 -6.34 13.54 -10.60
N PRO A 309 -5.59 14.02 -9.59
CA PRO A 309 -6.14 14.85 -8.52
C PRO A 309 -6.57 16.24 -9.01
N ALA A 310 -7.10 17.05 -8.10
CA ALA A 310 -7.17 18.51 -8.23
C ALA A 310 -6.38 19.13 -7.08
N VAL A 311 -5.69 20.23 -7.34
CA VAL A 311 -4.87 20.96 -6.36
C VAL A 311 -5.33 22.41 -6.25
N GLY A 312 -5.18 23.03 -5.09
CA GLY A 312 -5.51 24.43 -4.91
C GLY A 312 -4.82 25.12 -3.76
N PHE A 313 -4.70 26.44 -3.87
CA PHE A 313 -4.16 27.34 -2.87
C PHE A 313 -5.23 28.34 -2.45
N GLN A 314 -5.56 28.35 -1.17
CA GLN A 314 -6.64 29.15 -0.60
C GLN A 314 -6.11 30.17 0.40
N PHE A 315 -6.44 31.45 0.21
CA PHE A 315 -6.21 32.48 1.26
C PHE A 315 -7.27 32.35 2.36
N LEU A 316 -6.83 31.85 3.52
CA LEU A 316 -7.64 31.76 4.74
C LEU A 316 -7.63 33.07 5.53
N GLN A 317 -6.50 33.77 5.48
CA GLN A 317 -6.28 35.07 6.13
C GLN A 317 -5.36 35.91 5.26
N GLY A 318 -5.81 37.07 4.79
CA GLY A 318 -4.95 38.05 4.13
C GLY A 318 -4.42 39.13 5.09
N PRO A 319 -3.63 40.08 4.56
CA PRO A 319 -3.06 41.19 5.34
C PRO A 319 -4.14 41.99 6.09
N ILE A 320 -3.79 42.52 7.27
CA ILE A 320 -4.69 43.31 8.09
C ILE A 320 -4.63 44.79 7.69
N VAL A 321 -5.81 45.40 7.49
CA VAL A 321 -5.96 46.84 7.24
C VAL A 321 -7.00 47.44 8.18
N LYS A 322 -6.88 48.74 8.46
CA LYS A 322 -7.88 49.49 9.24
C LYS A 322 -9.23 49.49 8.53
N SER A 323 -10.30 49.19 9.26
CA SER A 323 -11.68 49.18 8.74
C SER A 323 -12.68 49.34 9.88
N GLU A 324 -13.39 50.47 9.91
CA GLU A 324 -14.39 50.75 10.95
C GLU A 324 -15.48 49.67 10.98
N ASN A 325 -15.93 49.29 12.19
CA ASN A 325 -16.98 48.29 12.42
C ASN A 325 -16.72 46.88 11.85
N ASN A 326 -15.47 46.53 11.57
CA ASN A 326 -15.07 45.18 11.17
C ASN A 326 -14.09 44.58 12.20
N THR A 327 -13.90 43.26 12.10
CA THR A 327 -12.92 42.51 12.88
C THR A 327 -11.96 41.79 11.93
N ALA A 328 -10.67 41.79 12.27
CA ALA A 328 -9.63 41.02 11.60
C ALA A 328 -9.04 39.98 12.55
N ILE A 329 -8.34 39.01 12.00
CA ILE A 329 -7.47 38.07 12.70
C ILE A 329 -6.03 38.55 12.56
N TYR A 330 -5.32 38.63 13.68
CA TYR A 330 -3.89 38.89 13.73
C TYR A 330 -3.30 38.27 14.99
N ASN A 331 -2.15 37.58 14.86
CA ASN A 331 -1.51 36.82 15.92
C ASN A 331 -2.49 35.88 16.63
N ASP A 332 -3.27 35.17 15.81
CA ASP A 332 -4.32 34.22 16.18
C ASP A 332 -5.42 34.83 17.08
N LYS A 333 -5.66 36.14 17.02
CA LYS A 333 -6.66 36.85 17.82
C LYS A 333 -7.51 37.79 16.98
N GLU A 334 -8.75 38.00 17.42
CA GLU A 334 -9.63 39.01 16.85
C GLU A 334 -9.19 40.43 17.24
N ILE A 335 -9.04 41.30 16.23
CA ILE A 335 -8.70 42.71 16.35
C ILE A 335 -9.86 43.54 15.79
N THR A 336 -10.45 44.38 16.62
CA THR A 336 -11.56 45.28 16.23
C THR A 336 -11.07 46.47 15.39
N GLU A 337 -11.98 47.10 14.65
CA GLU A 337 -11.71 48.24 13.77
C GLU A 337 -10.70 47.94 12.66
N SER A 338 -10.64 46.67 12.26
CA SER A 338 -9.73 46.17 11.24
C SER A 338 -10.43 45.10 10.40
N LYS A 339 -9.89 44.79 9.22
CA LYS A 339 -10.29 43.61 8.43
C LYS A 339 -9.06 42.94 7.83
N ASN A 340 -9.10 41.62 7.67
CA ASN A 340 -8.19 40.96 6.73
C ASN A 340 -8.67 41.22 5.31
N LEU A 341 -7.75 41.48 4.40
CA LEU A 341 -8.06 41.61 2.99
C LEU A 341 -8.33 40.23 2.38
N ASP A 342 -9.40 40.13 1.59
CA ASP A 342 -9.59 39.01 0.66
C ASP A 342 -8.61 39.13 -0.53
N ILE A 343 -8.61 38.13 -1.41
CA ILE A 343 -7.93 38.25 -2.70
C ILE A 343 -8.61 39.36 -3.53
N ASN A 344 -7.82 40.09 -4.31
CA ASN A 344 -8.33 41.18 -5.16
C ASN A 344 -7.85 41.10 -6.61
N SER A 345 -6.92 40.19 -6.89
CA SER A 345 -6.53 39.83 -8.25
C SER A 345 -6.02 38.39 -8.36
N PHE A 346 -6.19 37.86 -9.56
CA PHE A 346 -5.59 36.61 -10.01
C PHE A 346 -4.90 36.86 -11.35
N TYR A 347 -3.70 36.33 -11.54
CA TYR A 347 -3.00 36.34 -12.82
C TYR A 347 -2.50 34.95 -13.12
N PHE A 348 -2.52 34.53 -14.39
CA PHE A 348 -1.95 33.27 -14.81
C PHE A 348 -0.94 33.50 -15.92
N TYR A 349 0.06 32.64 -15.98
CA TYR A 349 1.08 32.66 -17.03
C TYR A 349 0.92 31.47 -17.96
N LEU A 350 1.23 31.71 -19.23
CA LEU A 350 1.19 30.75 -20.31
C LEU A 350 2.53 30.81 -21.05
N CYS A 351 3.19 29.66 -21.21
CA CYS A 351 4.53 29.58 -21.78
C CYS A 351 4.65 30.33 -23.13
N ALA A 352 5.38 31.45 -23.13
CA ALA A 352 5.67 32.31 -24.28
C ALA A 352 4.46 32.89 -25.04
N VAL A 353 3.26 32.89 -24.45
CA VAL A 353 2.06 33.49 -25.07
C VAL A 353 1.89 34.92 -24.59
N SER A 354 2.14 35.91 -25.44
CA SER A 354 1.80 37.31 -25.13
C SER A 354 0.27 37.50 -25.13
N PRO A 355 -0.32 38.24 -24.17
CA PRO A 355 0.31 39.02 -23.09
C PRO A 355 0.48 38.26 -21.75
N TRP A 356 0.32 36.94 -21.73
CA TRP A 356 0.37 36.06 -20.56
C TRP A 356 1.77 35.48 -20.26
N SER A 357 2.83 36.03 -20.83
CA SER A 357 4.20 35.57 -20.58
C SER A 357 4.76 36.11 -19.26
N ASP A 358 5.66 35.36 -18.62
CA ASP A 358 6.39 35.84 -17.44
C ASP A 358 7.20 37.12 -17.73
N PRO A 359 7.26 38.06 -16.77
CA PRO A 359 8.23 39.15 -16.80
C PRO A 359 9.67 38.62 -16.82
N PRO A 360 10.62 39.29 -17.50
CA PRO A 360 12.01 38.86 -17.49
C PRO A 360 12.64 38.99 -16.10
N MET A 361 13.41 37.98 -15.71
CA MET A 361 14.18 38.02 -14.47
C MET A 361 15.37 38.99 -14.58
N GLY A 362 15.80 39.55 -13.45
CA GLY A 362 16.98 40.41 -13.40
C GLY A 362 16.82 41.83 -13.95
N ASP A 363 15.67 42.17 -14.52
CA ASP A 363 15.41 43.46 -15.16
C ASP A 363 14.39 44.31 -14.39
N TYR A 364 14.74 45.55 -14.06
CA TYR A 364 13.85 46.42 -13.28
C TYR A 364 12.65 46.94 -14.09
N ASP A 365 12.88 47.39 -15.33
CA ASP A 365 11.89 48.13 -16.12
C ASP A 365 10.83 47.19 -16.72
N GLU A 366 11.24 45.99 -17.15
CA GLU A 366 10.33 44.96 -17.69
C GLU A 366 9.98 43.89 -16.64
N GLY A 367 10.91 43.55 -15.75
CA GLY A 367 10.74 42.52 -14.72
C GLY A 367 10.00 43.02 -13.48
N ALA A 368 10.61 43.89 -12.66
CA ALA A 368 10.00 44.34 -11.39
C ALA A 368 8.69 45.10 -11.62
N ILE A 369 8.66 46.04 -12.56
CA ILE A 369 7.43 46.76 -12.91
C ILE A 369 6.39 45.80 -13.48
N GLY A 370 6.82 44.87 -14.35
CA GLY A 370 5.93 43.86 -14.95
C GLY A 370 5.29 42.94 -13.92
N LYS A 371 6.09 42.39 -13.00
CA LYS A 371 5.59 41.51 -11.93
C LYS A 371 4.68 42.29 -10.97
N TYR A 372 5.04 43.52 -10.59
CA TYR A 372 4.16 44.37 -9.78
C TYR A 372 2.83 44.70 -10.48
N ASN A 373 2.80 44.81 -11.81
CA ASN A 373 1.56 44.92 -12.56
C ASN A 373 0.71 43.64 -12.48
N ASN A 374 1.34 42.46 -12.62
CA ASN A 374 0.62 41.18 -12.52
C ASN A 374 0.00 40.97 -11.12
N LEU A 375 0.71 41.34 -10.05
CA LEU A 375 0.19 41.31 -8.67
C LEU A 375 -1.05 42.19 -8.45
N ARG A 376 -1.34 43.10 -9.38
CA ARG A 376 -2.50 44.01 -9.37
C ARG A 376 -3.60 43.59 -10.34
N GLY A 377 -3.46 42.43 -11.00
CA GLY A 377 -4.40 41.97 -12.02
C GLY A 377 -4.28 42.73 -13.35
N LEU A 378 -3.08 43.20 -13.70
CA LEU A 378 -2.78 43.84 -14.98
C LEU A 378 -1.80 42.98 -15.79
N HIS A 379 -1.84 43.12 -17.11
CA HIS A 379 -0.75 42.58 -17.95
C HIS A 379 0.58 43.23 -17.58
N SER A 380 1.71 42.57 -17.88
CA SER A 380 3.04 43.05 -17.48
C SER A 380 3.34 44.47 -18.00
N GLY A 381 2.80 44.84 -19.17
CA GLY A 381 2.88 46.20 -19.71
C GLY A 381 2.00 47.26 -19.02
N GLY A 382 1.22 46.89 -18.00
CA GLY A 382 0.34 47.78 -17.23
C GLY A 382 -1.07 47.96 -17.79
N PHE A 383 -1.43 47.25 -18.86
CA PHE A 383 -2.76 47.31 -19.47
C PHE A 383 -3.77 46.44 -18.70
N PRO A 384 -5.06 46.84 -18.61
CA PRO A 384 -6.09 46.05 -17.97
C PRO A 384 -6.38 44.75 -18.74
N ILE A 385 -6.79 43.70 -18.02
CA ILE A 385 -7.25 42.45 -18.61
C ILE A 385 -8.69 42.64 -19.08
N ILE A 386 -8.94 42.36 -20.36
CA ILE A 386 -10.24 42.53 -21.00
C ILE A 386 -11.01 41.22 -20.97
N ILE A 387 -12.26 41.24 -20.52
CA ILE A 387 -13.18 40.10 -20.59
C ILE A 387 -13.57 39.90 -22.07
N PRO A 388 -13.56 38.66 -22.61
CA PRO A 388 -14.02 38.39 -23.97
C PRO A 388 -15.42 38.98 -24.24
N GLU A 389 -15.63 39.55 -25.42
CA GLU A 389 -16.89 40.22 -25.79
C GLU A 389 -18.08 39.25 -25.74
N GLU A 390 -17.87 37.99 -26.12
CA GLU A 390 -18.84 36.91 -26.04
C GLU A 390 -19.28 36.57 -24.61
N LEU A 391 -18.51 36.99 -23.60
CA LEU A 391 -18.80 36.82 -22.17
C LEU A 391 -19.31 38.13 -21.52
N GLY A 392 -19.60 39.16 -22.31
CA GLY A 392 -20.18 40.43 -21.86
C GLY A 392 -19.23 41.62 -21.87
N GLY A 393 -17.95 41.43 -22.21
CA GLY A 393 -16.96 42.51 -22.31
C GLY A 393 -16.63 43.20 -20.98
N GLY A 394 -15.71 44.17 -21.01
CA GLY A 394 -15.29 44.94 -19.84
C GLY A 394 -13.89 44.59 -19.35
N ILE A 395 -13.54 45.07 -18.15
CA ILE A 395 -12.24 44.83 -17.50
C ILE A 395 -12.40 43.94 -16.27
N THR A 396 -11.42 43.09 -15.99
CA THR A 396 -11.40 42.26 -14.79
C THR A 396 -10.00 42.19 -14.18
N THR A 397 -9.91 41.95 -12.88
CA THR A 397 -8.67 41.53 -12.19
C THR A 397 -8.68 40.03 -11.87
N PHE A 398 -9.75 39.33 -12.23
CA PHE A 398 -9.95 37.89 -12.01
C PHE A 398 -10.32 37.21 -13.34
N PRO A 399 -9.36 37.05 -14.27
CA PRO A 399 -9.59 36.22 -15.43
C PRO A 399 -9.82 34.76 -15.00
N ARG A 400 -10.52 33.98 -15.82
CA ARG A 400 -10.83 32.57 -15.54
C ARG A 400 -11.56 32.32 -14.19
N SER A 401 -12.49 33.22 -13.85
CA SER A 401 -13.31 33.18 -12.62
C SER A 401 -14.70 32.55 -12.77
N GLY A 402 -15.03 32.05 -13.97
CA GLY A 402 -16.25 31.28 -14.23
C GLY A 402 -16.24 29.91 -13.54
N ASP A 403 -17.37 29.21 -13.55
CA ASP A 403 -17.51 27.91 -12.91
C ASP A 403 -17.29 26.75 -13.91
N PRO A 404 -16.19 25.98 -13.79
CA PRO A 404 -15.93 24.83 -14.66
C PRO A 404 -17.00 23.73 -14.58
N ILE A 405 -17.81 23.67 -13.51
CA ILE A 405 -18.86 22.65 -13.34
C ILE A 405 -20.05 22.94 -14.24
N THR A 406 -20.47 24.20 -14.31
CA THR A 406 -21.62 24.63 -15.13
C THR A 406 -21.19 25.06 -16.54
N GLY A 407 -19.92 25.42 -16.71
CA GLY A 407 -19.40 26.03 -17.94
C GLY A 407 -19.79 27.50 -18.09
N GLU A 408 -20.33 28.12 -17.04
CA GLU A 408 -20.75 29.53 -17.05
C GLU A 408 -19.60 30.48 -16.70
N GLY A 409 -19.55 31.63 -17.38
CA GLY A 409 -18.51 32.64 -17.17
C GLY A 409 -17.20 32.34 -17.89
N TRP A 410 -16.14 33.07 -17.55
CA TRP A 410 -14.83 32.90 -18.18
C TRP A 410 -14.09 31.71 -17.56
N THR A 411 -13.91 30.64 -18.31
CA THR A 411 -13.10 29.45 -17.98
C THR A 411 -12.16 29.10 -19.14
N ILE A 412 -11.16 28.23 -18.93
CA ILE A 412 -10.25 27.74 -19.98
C ILE A 412 -10.98 27.07 -21.18
N GLY A 413 -12.20 26.55 -20.99
CA GLY A 413 -13.03 26.03 -22.09
C GLY A 413 -13.78 27.10 -22.90
N THR A 414 -13.75 28.35 -22.45
CA THR A 414 -14.41 29.50 -23.11
C THR A 414 -13.43 30.48 -23.75
N ASP A 415 -12.13 30.37 -23.44
CA ASP A 415 -11.08 31.14 -24.09
C ASP A 415 -10.25 30.28 -25.05
N SER A 416 -9.57 30.92 -26.00
CA SER A 416 -8.77 30.25 -27.03
C SER A 416 -7.33 29.95 -26.59
N TYR A 417 -7.00 30.19 -25.31
CA TYR A 417 -5.64 30.08 -24.79
C TYR A 417 -5.41 28.68 -24.22
N ASN A 418 -5.04 27.76 -25.10
CA ASN A 418 -4.66 26.40 -24.75
C ASN A 418 -3.15 26.23 -24.89
N CYS A 419 -2.40 26.35 -23.80
CA CYS A 419 -1.02 25.88 -23.76
C CYS A 419 -0.77 25.17 -22.45
N GLY A 420 0.10 24.17 -22.52
CA GLY A 420 0.28 23.17 -21.48
C GLY A 420 0.69 23.73 -20.13
N ASP A 421 1.91 24.21 -20.03
CA ASP A 421 2.50 24.64 -18.76
C ASP A 421 1.87 25.97 -18.28
N VAL A 422 1.30 25.93 -17.06
CA VAL A 422 0.53 27.02 -16.45
C VAL A 422 0.99 27.36 -15.03
N ARG A 423 1.16 28.66 -14.78
CA ARG A 423 1.49 29.20 -13.45
C ARG A 423 0.43 30.17 -12.98
N GLY A 424 0.26 30.32 -11.68
CA GLY A 424 -0.73 31.23 -11.10
C GLY A 424 -0.15 32.18 -10.05
N LEU A 425 -0.77 33.37 -9.95
CA LEU A 425 -0.58 34.36 -8.91
C LEU A 425 -1.94 34.67 -8.28
N LEU A 426 -2.09 34.31 -7.00
CA LEU A 426 -3.27 34.64 -6.21
C LEU A 426 -2.93 35.76 -5.21
N SER A 427 -3.34 36.99 -5.51
CA SER A 427 -2.85 38.18 -4.81
C SER A 427 -3.89 38.86 -3.92
N SER A 428 -3.40 39.44 -2.82
CA SER A 428 -4.17 40.28 -1.90
C SER A 428 -3.44 41.60 -1.62
N GLY A 429 -4.19 42.70 -1.63
CA GLY A 429 -3.68 44.06 -1.41
C GLY A 429 -4.72 45.16 -1.74
N PRO A 430 -4.28 46.40 -2.01
CA PRO A 430 -3.05 46.96 -1.46
C PRO A 430 -3.15 47.09 0.07
N PHE A 431 -2.03 46.98 0.76
CA PHE A 431 -1.89 47.32 2.19
C PHE A 431 -0.62 48.15 2.43
N GLU A 432 -0.44 48.62 3.66
CA GLU A 432 0.76 49.36 4.08
C GLU A 432 1.48 48.59 5.20
N ILE A 433 2.81 48.66 5.21
CA ILE A 433 3.63 48.17 6.33
C ILE A 433 4.55 49.30 6.75
N VAL A 434 4.27 49.94 7.88
CA VAL A 434 5.14 50.99 8.42
C VAL A 434 6.44 50.38 8.96
N SER A 435 7.49 51.18 9.05
CA SER A 435 8.79 50.73 9.59
C SER A 435 8.63 50.04 10.95
N GLY A 436 9.17 48.82 11.08
CA GLY A 436 9.09 47.98 12.28
C GLY A 436 7.77 47.21 12.46
N ASP A 437 6.77 47.43 11.60
CA ASP A 437 5.48 46.76 11.67
C ASP A 437 5.52 45.34 11.08
N THR A 438 4.46 44.58 11.34
CA THR A 438 4.34 43.18 10.94
C THR A 438 2.97 42.88 10.36
N GLN A 439 2.95 42.03 9.33
CA GLN A 439 1.74 41.54 8.69
C GLN A 439 1.72 40.01 8.68
N GLU A 440 0.52 39.43 8.62
CA GLU A 440 0.33 37.98 8.63
C GLU A 440 -0.62 37.52 7.53
N VAL A 441 -0.24 36.44 6.85
CA VAL A 441 -1.06 35.77 5.83
C VAL A 441 -1.08 34.27 6.11
N VAL A 442 -2.24 33.64 5.96
CA VAL A 442 -2.41 32.18 6.08
C VAL A 442 -3.02 31.61 4.81
N ILE A 443 -2.36 30.61 4.26
CA ILE A 443 -2.73 29.91 3.04
C ILE A 443 -2.88 28.42 3.34
N ALA A 444 -3.94 27.80 2.82
CA ALA A 444 -4.06 26.35 2.75
C ALA A 444 -3.73 25.85 1.34
N GLN A 445 -2.88 24.83 1.24
CA GLN A 445 -2.60 24.09 0.03
C GLN A 445 -3.25 22.72 0.14
N THR A 446 -4.12 22.39 -0.81
CA THR A 446 -4.98 21.22 -0.75
C THR A 446 -4.85 20.43 -2.05
N ALA A 447 -4.67 19.11 -1.97
CA ALA A 447 -4.70 18.21 -3.13
C ALA A 447 -5.68 17.07 -2.87
N ILE A 448 -6.55 16.73 -3.83
CA ILE A 448 -7.63 15.77 -3.62
C ILE A 448 -7.80 14.85 -4.82
N LEU A 449 -7.90 13.54 -4.54
CA LEU A 449 -8.30 12.54 -5.53
C LEU A 449 -9.83 12.48 -5.63
N GLY A 450 -10.32 12.38 -6.87
CA GLY A 450 -11.72 12.10 -7.17
C GLY A 450 -11.85 10.85 -8.02
N LYS A 451 -13.09 10.39 -8.21
CA LYS A 451 -13.39 9.28 -9.14
C LYS A 451 -13.13 9.64 -10.61
N ASP A 452 -13.07 10.94 -10.90
CA ASP A 452 -12.78 11.57 -12.18
C ASP A 452 -12.31 13.01 -11.92
N ARG A 453 -11.70 13.67 -12.90
CA ARG A 453 -11.16 15.05 -12.79
C ARG A 453 -12.18 16.07 -12.28
N MET A 454 -13.44 15.95 -12.69
CA MET A 454 -14.49 16.89 -12.33
C MET A 454 -15.00 16.63 -10.91
N ASN A 455 -15.00 15.37 -10.48
CA ASN A 455 -15.26 15.00 -9.09
C ASN A 455 -14.12 15.47 -8.18
N ALA A 456 -12.86 15.34 -8.59
CA ALA A 456 -11.72 15.87 -7.85
C ALA A 456 -11.84 17.38 -7.65
N PHE A 457 -12.16 18.14 -8.70
CA PHE A 457 -12.42 19.58 -8.63
C PHE A 457 -13.57 19.93 -7.68
N LYS A 458 -14.70 19.20 -7.74
CA LYS A 458 -15.84 19.41 -6.83
C LYS A 458 -15.46 19.17 -5.37
N LEU A 459 -14.67 18.13 -5.10
CA LEU A 459 -14.17 17.83 -3.76
C LEU A 459 -13.21 18.93 -3.28
N LEU A 460 -12.31 19.42 -4.14
CA LEU A 460 -11.40 20.54 -3.81
C LEU A 460 -12.18 21.77 -3.34
N LYS A 461 -13.23 22.18 -4.08
CA LYS A 461 -14.08 23.32 -3.67
C LYS A 461 -14.75 23.07 -2.32
N PHE A 462 -15.28 21.87 -2.11
CA PHE A 462 -15.94 21.50 -0.86
C PHE A 462 -14.98 21.54 0.34
N TYR A 463 -13.82 20.88 0.22
CA TYR A 463 -12.81 20.85 1.29
C TYR A 463 -12.24 22.24 1.57
N SER A 464 -12.08 23.07 0.54
CA SER A 464 -11.64 24.47 0.71
C SER A 464 -12.69 25.30 1.46
N SER A 465 -13.98 25.08 1.19
CA SER A 465 -15.06 25.74 1.96
C SER A 465 -15.03 25.33 3.43
N GLN A 466 -14.90 24.04 3.71
CA GLN A 466 -14.83 23.52 5.08
C GLN A 466 -13.59 24.02 5.82
N THR A 467 -12.43 23.98 5.16
CA THR A 467 -11.15 24.46 5.71
C THR A 467 -11.23 25.94 6.10
N LYS A 468 -11.86 26.79 5.28
CA LYS A 468 -12.09 28.20 5.59
C LYS A 468 -12.98 28.39 6.80
N GLU A 469 -14.09 27.66 6.88
CA GLU A 469 -15.00 27.73 8.02
C GLU A 469 -14.31 27.30 9.31
N ASP A 470 -13.60 26.18 9.28
CA ASP A 470 -12.94 25.62 10.46
C ASP A 470 -11.77 26.47 10.92
N TYR A 471 -10.98 27.04 10.01
CA TYR A 471 -9.92 27.98 10.36
C TYR A 471 -10.49 29.22 11.08
N LEU A 472 -11.57 29.80 10.55
CA LEU A 472 -12.23 30.95 11.18
C LEU A 472 -12.82 30.57 12.54
N ASN A 473 -13.39 29.37 12.66
CA ASN A 473 -13.92 28.87 13.93
C ASN A 473 -12.78 28.63 14.93
N PHE A 474 -11.68 28.00 14.54
CA PHE A 474 -10.51 27.78 15.39
C PHE A 474 -10.00 29.10 15.97
N VAL A 475 -9.86 30.13 15.14
CA VAL A 475 -9.40 31.45 15.61
C VAL A 475 -10.44 32.16 16.48
N LYS A 476 -11.74 32.11 16.14
CA LYS A 476 -12.81 32.68 16.99
C LYS A 476 -12.91 31.97 18.34
N VAL A 477 -12.67 30.67 18.31
CA VAL A 477 -12.75 29.75 19.43
C VAL A 477 -11.36 29.57 20.07
N ASN A 478 -10.45 30.54 19.94
CA ASN A 478 -9.20 30.56 20.72
C ASN A 478 -9.41 30.70 22.26
N ASN A 479 -10.64 30.43 22.74
CA ASN A 479 -10.89 29.66 23.95
C ASN A 479 -11.15 28.18 23.62
N GLU A 480 -10.07 27.45 23.32
CA GLU A 480 -9.86 25.99 23.30
C GLU A 480 -11.08 25.08 23.56
N ILE A 481 -11.91 24.68 22.59
CA ILE A 481 -12.82 23.54 22.89
C ILE A 481 -12.03 22.22 22.84
N SER A 482 -11.31 21.93 23.91
CA SER A 482 -10.80 20.59 24.17
C SER A 482 -11.96 19.75 24.72
N VAL A 483 -12.62 19.00 23.83
CA VAL A 483 -13.70 18.11 24.25
C VAL A 483 -13.14 16.87 24.95
N PRO A 484 -13.59 16.56 26.18
CA PRO A 484 -13.03 15.47 26.94
C PRO A 484 -13.44 14.11 26.35
N GLN A 485 -12.50 13.16 26.33
CA GLN A 485 -12.73 11.79 25.82
C GLN A 485 -13.38 10.91 26.90
N PRO A 486 -14.38 10.09 26.55
CA PRO A 486 -14.99 9.17 27.49
C PRO A 486 -14.10 7.96 27.76
N ASN A 487 -14.20 7.41 28.97
CA ASN A 487 -13.66 6.09 29.27
C ASN A 487 -14.75 5.04 29.07
N VAL A 488 -14.35 3.90 28.54
CA VAL A 488 -15.21 2.74 28.37
C VAL A 488 -14.52 1.55 29.03
N SER A 489 -15.29 0.58 29.52
CA SER A 489 -14.78 -0.69 30.04
C SER A 489 -15.76 -1.81 29.64
N PHE A 490 -15.31 -3.06 29.75
CA PHE A 490 -16.11 -4.18 29.26
C PHE A 490 -16.01 -5.37 30.19
N SER A 491 -17.10 -6.13 30.26
CA SER A 491 -17.18 -7.40 30.97
C SER A 491 -17.89 -8.45 30.09
N GLU A 492 -17.43 -9.70 30.15
CA GLU A 492 -18.14 -10.81 29.52
C GLU A 492 -19.42 -11.10 30.31
N TYR A 493 -20.57 -11.10 29.63
CA TYR A 493 -21.85 -11.32 30.28
C TYR A 493 -22.31 -12.77 30.16
N GLY A 494 -21.76 -13.64 31.01
CA GLY A 494 -22.27 -15.00 31.29
C GLY A 494 -22.54 -15.90 30.08
N GLU A 495 -23.37 -16.95 30.28
CA GLU A 495 -23.66 -18.07 29.36
C GLU A 495 -24.23 -17.72 27.95
N TYR A 496 -24.28 -16.45 27.53
CA TYR A 496 -25.16 -15.96 26.46
C TYR A 496 -24.51 -15.38 25.19
N ASN A 497 -23.22 -15.61 24.91
CA ASN A 497 -22.56 -15.09 23.68
C ASN A 497 -22.80 -13.59 23.43
N SER A 498 -22.73 -12.76 24.49
CA SER A 498 -22.95 -11.32 24.41
C SER A 498 -21.91 -10.54 25.20
N ILE A 499 -21.55 -9.35 24.71
CA ILE A 499 -20.63 -8.40 25.34
C ILE A 499 -21.47 -7.34 26.05
N ASN A 500 -21.17 -7.07 27.33
CA ASN A 500 -21.69 -5.88 28.00
C ASN A 500 -20.64 -4.77 27.91
N ILE A 501 -21.06 -3.64 27.34
CA ILE A 501 -20.24 -2.43 27.21
C ILE A 501 -20.67 -1.49 28.33
N GLU A 502 -19.77 -1.20 29.25
CA GLU A 502 -20.00 -0.34 30.41
C GLU A 502 -19.28 1.00 30.19
N ILE A 503 -20.06 2.06 30.10
CA ILE A 503 -19.57 3.43 29.94
C ILE A 503 -19.36 4.03 31.32
N GLU A 504 -18.14 4.48 31.60
CA GLU A 504 -17.85 5.14 32.88
C GLU A 504 -18.53 6.51 32.90
N LYS A 505 -19.41 6.73 33.89
CA LYS A 505 -20.00 8.04 34.14
C LYS A 505 -18.91 9.03 34.49
N ASN A 506 -18.76 10.07 33.67
CA ASN A 506 -17.78 11.11 33.90
C ASN A 506 -18.47 12.49 33.96
N PRO A 507 -18.68 13.04 35.17
CA PRO A 507 -19.32 14.34 35.33
C PRO A 507 -18.61 15.47 34.58
N ASN A 508 -17.27 15.41 34.44
CA ASN A 508 -16.51 16.43 33.72
C ASN A 508 -16.84 16.47 32.22
N ILE A 509 -17.28 15.34 31.65
CA ILE A 509 -17.73 15.24 30.26
C ILE A 509 -19.19 15.69 30.17
N GLU A 510 -20.05 15.14 31.02
CA GLU A 510 -21.50 15.34 30.90
C GLU A 510 -21.97 16.75 31.26
N SER A 511 -21.18 17.45 32.08
CA SER A 511 -21.35 18.87 32.39
C SER A 511 -20.49 19.80 31.51
N PHE A 512 -19.77 19.27 30.52
CA PHE A 512 -18.92 20.08 29.66
C PHE A 512 -19.75 21.08 28.86
N CYS A 513 -19.35 22.34 28.93
CA CYS A 513 -19.89 23.43 28.15
C CYS A 513 -18.78 24.43 27.89
N GLN A 514 -18.43 24.63 26.62
CA GLN A 514 -17.40 25.57 26.21
C GLN A 514 -17.68 26.15 24.84
N SER A 515 -17.52 27.47 24.71
CA SER A 515 -17.64 28.19 23.45
C SER A 515 -18.92 27.82 22.67
N ASP A 516 -20.04 27.81 23.41
CA ASP A 516 -21.40 27.44 22.98
C ASP A 516 -21.66 25.94 22.71
N TYR A 517 -20.63 25.09 22.68
CA TYR A 517 -20.82 23.64 22.59
C TYR A 517 -21.07 23.04 23.96
N SER A 518 -22.14 22.26 24.07
CA SER A 518 -22.47 21.52 25.29
C SER A 518 -22.55 20.03 25.01
N PHE A 519 -22.19 19.21 25.99
CA PHE A 519 -22.28 17.75 25.85
C PHE A 519 -23.71 17.33 25.53
N GLN A 520 -23.88 16.54 24.47
CA GLN A 520 -25.18 16.04 24.04
C GLN A 520 -25.34 14.54 24.29
N GLY A 521 -24.29 13.74 24.03
CA GLY A 521 -24.39 12.30 24.16
C GLY A 521 -23.12 11.55 23.81
N TYR A 522 -23.24 10.22 23.78
CA TYR A 522 -22.19 9.29 23.39
C TYR A 522 -22.55 8.58 22.08
N ASN A 523 -21.54 8.33 21.24
CA ASN A 523 -21.64 7.46 20.08
C ASN A 523 -20.78 6.21 20.32
N LEU A 524 -21.38 5.06 20.06
CA LEU A 524 -20.74 3.77 20.17
C LEU A 524 -20.54 3.17 18.78
N TYR A 525 -19.33 2.69 18.52
CA TYR A 525 -18.91 2.16 17.23
C TYR A 525 -18.38 0.73 17.36
N GLN A 526 -18.63 -0.08 16.33
CA GLN A 526 -17.88 -1.32 16.11
C GLN A 526 -16.85 -1.09 15.00
N ILE A 527 -15.58 -1.42 15.27
CA ILE A 527 -14.44 -1.10 14.41
C ILE A 527 -14.03 -2.36 13.61
N TYR A 528 -13.74 -2.20 12.32
CA TYR A 528 -13.36 -3.29 11.41
C TYR A 528 -11.93 -3.80 11.66
N SER A 529 -11.03 -2.96 12.18
CA SER A 529 -9.60 -3.26 12.34
C SER A 529 -9.04 -2.85 13.70
N GLU A 530 -7.76 -3.14 13.93
CA GLU A 530 -7.04 -2.72 15.14
C GLU A 530 -6.81 -1.20 15.22
N ILE A 531 -6.93 -0.45 14.12
CA ILE A 531 -6.74 0.99 14.14
C ILE A 531 -8.11 1.63 14.33
N PRO A 532 -8.37 2.42 15.41
CA PRO A 532 -9.71 2.96 15.67
C PRO A 532 -9.93 4.26 14.90
N THR A 533 -10.37 4.19 13.64
CA THR A 533 -10.81 5.37 12.90
C THR A 533 -12.32 5.33 12.71
N LYS A 534 -12.95 6.50 12.58
CA LYS A 534 -14.39 6.54 12.25
C LYS A 534 -14.62 5.91 10.87
N ASP A 535 -13.71 6.14 9.93
CA ASP A 535 -13.77 5.62 8.55
C ASP A 535 -13.71 4.10 8.45
N ASN A 536 -13.11 3.44 9.45
CA ASN A 536 -13.08 1.99 9.54
C ASN A 536 -13.98 1.45 10.66
N SER A 537 -15.08 2.14 10.94
CA SER A 537 -16.04 1.73 11.94
C SER A 537 -17.48 1.87 11.45
N ILE A 538 -18.40 1.23 12.15
CA ILE A 538 -19.83 1.46 11.99
C ILE A 538 -20.38 1.99 13.31
N LYS A 539 -21.19 3.04 13.25
CA LYS A 539 -21.94 3.53 14.42
C LYS A 539 -23.05 2.52 14.75
N ILE A 540 -23.00 1.93 15.95
CA ILE A 540 -23.96 0.90 16.39
C ILE A 540 -25.01 1.45 17.36
N ALA A 541 -24.73 2.54 18.06
CA ALA A 541 -25.69 3.22 18.92
C ALA A 541 -25.31 4.68 19.19
N THR A 542 -26.33 5.49 19.45
CA THR A 542 -26.22 6.84 20.05
C THR A 542 -26.97 6.83 21.37
N PHE A 543 -26.40 7.43 22.41
CA PHE A 543 -27.08 7.68 23.70
C PHE A 543 -27.01 9.16 24.01
N ASP A 544 -28.14 9.83 24.09
CA ASP A 544 -28.21 11.28 24.11
C ASP A 544 -29.17 11.82 25.18
N LYS A 545 -28.98 13.07 25.56
CA LYS A 545 -29.85 13.77 26.52
C LYS A 545 -31.29 13.80 26.02
N ILE A 546 -32.23 13.81 26.98
CA ILE A 546 -33.64 14.03 26.68
C ILE A 546 -33.90 15.54 26.70
N ASP A 547 -33.73 16.20 25.56
CA ASP A 547 -33.79 17.66 25.42
C ASP A 547 -34.39 18.13 24.08
N GLU A 548 -35.12 17.24 23.39
CA GLU A 548 -35.80 17.49 22.12
C GLU A 548 -34.88 17.68 20.89
N ILE A 549 -33.56 17.65 21.05
CA ILE A 549 -32.61 17.69 19.93
C ILE A 549 -32.67 16.33 19.21
N LYS A 550 -33.14 16.33 17.96
CA LYS A 550 -33.30 15.13 17.13
C LYS A 550 -32.73 15.36 15.74
N ASN A 551 -32.04 14.35 15.20
CA ASN A 551 -31.52 14.32 13.83
C ASN A 551 -30.84 15.62 13.38
N ILE A 552 -29.56 15.72 13.68
CA ILE A 552 -28.79 16.91 13.35
C ILE A 552 -28.31 16.76 11.90
N SER A 553 -28.81 17.64 11.04
CA SER A 553 -28.44 17.70 9.63
C SER A 553 -27.16 18.49 9.42
N GLY A 554 -26.37 18.04 8.45
CA GLY A 554 -25.18 18.72 7.97
C GLY A 554 -24.84 18.20 6.58
N ILE A 555 -23.66 18.54 6.07
CA ILE A 555 -23.25 18.05 4.76
C ILE A 555 -22.67 16.63 4.92
N VAL A 556 -23.26 15.67 4.21
CA VAL A 556 -22.80 14.28 4.11
C VAL A 556 -22.47 13.93 2.66
N MET A 557 -21.57 12.96 2.46
CA MET A 557 -21.22 12.51 1.12
C MET A 557 -22.31 11.60 0.55
N ASN A 558 -22.85 11.96 -0.60
CA ASN A 558 -23.77 11.12 -1.35
C ASN A 558 -23.01 9.91 -1.90
N GLN A 559 -23.33 8.73 -1.37
CA GLN A 559 -22.63 7.48 -1.71
C GLN A 559 -22.76 7.07 -3.20
N ASN A 560 -23.75 7.59 -3.94
CA ASN A 560 -23.95 7.21 -5.34
C ASN A 560 -23.12 8.04 -6.31
N ASN A 561 -22.91 9.32 -6.02
CA ASN A 561 -22.26 10.23 -6.96
C ASN A 561 -21.03 10.95 -6.36
N GLY A 562 -20.73 10.75 -5.08
CA GLY A 562 -19.60 11.37 -4.39
C GLY A 562 -19.75 12.88 -4.25
N LEU A 563 -20.98 13.41 -4.27
CA LEU A 563 -21.25 14.83 -4.08
C LEU A 563 -21.68 15.11 -2.64
N PRO A 564 -21.26 16.22 -2.04
CA PRO A 564 -21.83 16.68 -0.78
C PRO A 564 -23.33 16.93 -0.97
N ILE A 565 -24.15 16.36 -0.09
CA ILE A 565 -25.58 16.63 0.02
C ILE A 565 -25.90 16.97 1.47
N GLU A 566 -26.95 17.74 1.69
CA GLU A 566 -27.50 17.88 3.03
C GLU A 566 -28.09 16.52 3.46
N GLY A 567 -27.66 16.04 4.62
CA GLY A 567 -28.11 14.79 5.19
C GLY A 567 -27.82 14.71 6.68
N ASN A 568 -28.18 13.58 7.28
CA ASN A 568 -28.08 13.43 8.73
C ASN A 568 -26.62 13.15 9.13
N ILE A 569 -25.96 14.09 9.81
CA ILE A 569 -24.60 13.89 10.34
C ILE A 569 -24.61 13.21 11.72
N GLN A 570 -25.72 13.30 12.45
CA GLN A 570 -25.88 12.64 13.75
C GLN A 570 -27.35 12.33 14.07
N GLU A 571 -27.62 11.04 14.25
CA GLU A 571 -28.89 10.55 14.78
C GLU A 571 -28.96 10.81 16.30
N ALA A 572 -29.41 12.01 16.68
CA ALA A 572 -29.93 12.28 18.02
C ALA A 572 -31.36 11.74 18.08
N ASN A 573 -31.61 10.82 19.02
CA ASN A 573 -32.84 10.06 19.15
C ASN A 573 -33.60 10.40 20.44
N ASP A 574 -33.09 11.32 21.27
CA ASP A 574 -33.72 11.73 22.53
C ASP A 574 -33.93 10.50 23.44
N SER A 575 -32.95 9.60 23.39
CA SER A 575 -33.03 8.21 23.86
C SER A 575 -32.69 8.05 25.35
N GLY A 576 -32.17 9.12 25.96
CA GLY A 576 -31.60 9.11 27.30
C GLY A 576 -30.18 8.57 27.32
N LEU A 577 -29.33 9.15 28.16
CA LEU A 577 -27.99 8.64 28.40
C LEU A 577 -28.06 7.22 28.97
N LYS A 578 -27.39 6.29 28.30
CA LYS A 578 -27.21 4.91 28.76
C LYS A 578 -25.74 4.68 29.06
N TYR A 579 -25.51 3.85 30.07
CA TYR A 579 -24.16 3.52 30.55
C TYR A 579 -23.85 2.03 30.42
N GLU A 580 -24.82 1.27 29.92
CA GLU A 580 -24.71 -0.15 29.64
C GLU A 580 -25.31 -0.42 28.27
N PHE A 581 -24.57 -1.12 27.43
CA PHE A 581 -25.03 -1.56 26.12
C PHE A 581 -24.67 -3.01 25.87
N LYS A 582 -25.68 -3.81 25.57
CA LYS A 582 -25.52 -5.23 25.25
C LYS A 582 -25.30 -5.41 23.75
N VAL A 583 -24.17 -6.00 23.39
CA VAL A 583 -23.88 -6.45 22.02
C VAL A 583 -24.03 -7.95 21.96
N ASP A 584 -24.91 -8.45 21.10
CA ASP A 584 -25.21 -9.88 20.93
C ASP A 584 -24.90 -10.40 19.51
N LYS A 585 -24.40 -9.52 18.65
CA LYS A 585 -24.05 -9.81 17.27
C LYS A 585 -22.87 -8.97 16.80
N ASP A 586 -22.20 -9.45 15.77
CA ASP A 586 -21.24 -8.69 15.00
C ASP A 586 -22.01 -7.80 14.02
N PHE A 587 -22.01 -6.49 14.24
CA PHE A 587 -22.73 -5.55 13.40
C PHE A 587 -22.06 -5.32 12.03
N THR A 588 -20.79 -5.70 11.87
CA THR A 588 -20.07 -5.52 10.58
C THR A 588 -20.63 -6.42 9.47
N ASN A 589 -21.21 -7.56 9.84
CA ASN A 589 -21.77 -8.55 8.92
C ASN A 589 -23.13 -9.11 9.40
N ASN A 590 -23.68 -8.55 10.48
CA ASN A 590 -24.92 -8.96 11.12
C ASN A 590 -24.96 -10.45 11.55
N SER A 591 -23.79 -11.03 11.86
CA SER A 591 -23.64 -12.43 12.31
C SER A 591 -23.59 -12.55 13.83
N LYS A 592 -23.67 -13.77 14.38
CA LYS A 592 -23.51 -13.99 15.83
C LYS A 592 -22.07 -13.70 16.25
N LEU A 593 -21.87 -13.28 17.50
CA LEU A 593 -20.53 -13.20 18.06
C LEU A 593 -19.88 -14.58 18.15
N LEU A 594 -18.61 -14.66 17.74
CA LEU A 594 -17.82 -15.87 17.62
C LEU A 594 -16.77 -15.90 18.73
N LYS A 595 -16.71 -17.02 19.46
CA LYS A 595 -15.68 -17.23 20.47
C LYS A 595 -14.29 -17.31 19.81
N GLY A 596 -13.29 -16.68 20.44
CA GLY A 596 -11.93 -16.57 19.88
C GLY A 596 -11.74 -15.51 18.79
N LYS A 597 -12.79 -14.76 18.40
CA LYS A 597 -12.67 -13.55 17.55
C LYS A 597 -12.47 -12.33 18.44
N LYS A 598 -11.50 -11.48 18.11
CA LYS A 598 -11.36 -10.14 18.73
C LYS A 598 -12.40 -9.20 18.12
N TYR A 599 -13.15 -8.53 18.99
CA TYR A 599 -14.10 -7.49 18.62
C TYR A 599 -13.60 -6.14 19.14
N TYR A 600 -13.51 -5.17 18.24
CA TYR A 600 -13.04 -3.82 18.53
C TYR A 600 -14.24 -2.88 18.64
N TYR A 601 -14.29 -2.10 19.71
CA TYR A 601 -15.30 -1.08 19.93
C TYR A 601 -14.65 0.25 20.28
N GLY A 602 -15.28 1.32 19.82
CA GLY A 602 -14.87 2.69 20.08
C GLY A 602 -16.02 3.47 20.69
N LEU A 603 -15.73 4.30 21.69
CA LEU A 603 -16.68 5.24 22.29
C LEU A 603 -16.18 6.66 22.11
N SER A 604 -17.07 7.57 21.73
CA SER A 604 -16.82 9.02 21.67
C SER A 604 -17.97 9.77 22.35
N ALA A 605 -17.66 10.97 22.83
CA ALA A 605 -18.64 11.95 23.27
C ALA A 605 -18.86 12.96 22.15
N TYR A 606 -20.11 13.37 21.91
CA TYR A 606 -20.43 14.43 20.97
C TYR A 606 -21.14 15.60 21.66
N PHE A 607 -20.89 16.78 21.11
CA PHE A 607 -21.20 18.08 21.69
C PHE A 607 -21.89 18.91 20.62
N VAL A 608 -22.92 19.65 21.02
CA VAL A 608 -23.79 20.40 20.11
C VAL A 608 -23.81 21.86 20.55
N ASN A 609 -23.72 22.77 19.58
CA ASN A 609 -23.87 24.20 19.82
C ASN A 609 -25.30 24.70 19.51
N SER A 610 -25.57 25.98 19.77
CA SER A 610 -26.89 26.58 19.55
C SER A 610 -27.36 26.60 18.09
N GLU A 611 -26.44 26.43 17.13
CA GLU A 611 -26.71 26.33 15.70
C GLU A 611 -26.86 24.88 15.20
N TYR A 612 -26.90 23.90 16.11
CA TYR A 612 -26.92 22.47 15.79
C TYR A 612 -25.67 21.98 15.02
N LYS A 613 -24.52 22.64 15.17
CA LYS A 613 -23.23 22.08 14.74
C LYS A 613 -22.71 21.10 15.78
N ILE A 614 -21.92 20.13 15.33
CA ILE A 614 -21.43 19.04 16.17
C ILE A 614 -19.91 19.03 16.22
N ILE A 615 -19.37 18.81 17.41
CA ILE A 615 -17.99 18.36 17.62
C ILE A 615 -18.06 17.00 18.30
N GLU A 616 -17.19 16.06 17.93
CA GLU A 616 -17.14 14.73 18.54
C GLU A 616 -15.71 14.37 18.90
N SER A 617 -15.49 13.85 20.11
CA SER A 617 -14.18 13.44 20.60
C SER A 617 -13.57 12.32 19.75
N LEU A 618 -12.26 12.11 19.86
CA LEU A 618 -11.62 10.91 19.34
C LEU A 618 -12.24 9.64 19.96
N LEU A 619 -12.11 8.51 19.25
CA LEU A 619 -12.58 7.21 19.72
C LEU A 619 -11.65 6.68 20.81
N ASN A 620 -12.18 6.49 22.02
CA ASN A 620 -11.51 5.67 23.02
C ASN A 620 -11.70 4.19 22.65
N LYS A 621 -10.62 3.52 22.23
CA LYS A 621 -10.62 2.15 21.75
C LYS A 621 -10.42 1.16 22.89
N ILE A 622 -11.24 0.11 22.89
CA ILE A 622 -10.95 -1.13 23.61
C ILE A 622 -11.29 -2.33 22.74
N TYR A 623 -10.66 -3.46 23.02
CA TYR A 623 -10.99 -4.74 22.40
C TYR A 623 -11.46 -5.73 23.46
N MET A 624 -12.35 -6.62 23.06
CA MET A 624 -12.68 -7.81 23.83
C MET A 624 -12.35 -9.05 23.04
N GLU A 625 -11.80 -10.04 23.74
CA GLU A 625 -11.67 -11.40 23.25
C GLU A 625 -12.53 -12.29 24.15
N PHE A 626 -13.47 -13.00 23.56
CA PHE A 626 -14.22 -14.05 24.26
C PHE A 626 -13.23 -15.15 24.65
N GLN A 627 -12.90 -15.24 25.94
CA GLN A 627 -12.03 -16.29 26.43
C GLN A 627 -12.70 -17.64 26.22
N LEU A 628 -11.93 -18.63 25.77
CA LEU A 628 -12.43 -19.98 25.70
C LEU A 628 -12.50 -20.57 27.11
N ASP A 629 -13.71 -20.90 27.55
CA ASP A 629 -13.90 -22.10 28.36
C ASP A 629 -13.71 -23.30 27.45
N LEU A 630 -12.45 -23.68 27.18
CA LEU A 630 -12.16 -24.98 26.57
C LEU A 630 -12.64 -26.04 27.56
N PRO A 631 -13.66 -26.86 27.25
CA PRO A 631 -13.88 -28.08 28.02
C PRO A 631 -12.59 -28.89 27.94
N GLY A 632 -11.91 -29.04 29.08
CA GLY A 632 -10.53 -29.50 29.14
C GLY A 632 -10.29 -30.83 28.39
N ASN A 633 -9.57 -30.75 27.26
CA ASN A 633 -8.93 -31.82 26.48
C ASN A 633 -9.79 -32.63 25.46
N ASN A 634 -9.62 -32.17 24.20
CA ASN A 634 -9.27 -32.96 22.99
C ASN A 634 -10.37 -33.73 22.23
N TYR A 635 -11.46 -33.10 21.79
CA TYR A 635 -12.08 -33.57 20.54
C TYR A 635 -11.39 -32.85 19.37
N PHE A 636 -10.64 -33.59 18.55
CA PHE A 636 -10.09 -33.10 17.29
C PHE A 636 -10.42 -34.13 16.22
N ASP A 637 -11.53 -33.92 15.53
CA ASP A 637 -11.88 -34.67 14.32
C ASP A 637 -12.01 -33.68 13.17
N THR A 638 -11.61 -34.07 11.96
CA THR A 638 -11.69 -33.18 10.79
C THR A 638 -12.96 -33.48 10.00
N LEU A 639 -13.71 -32.44 9.62
CA LEU A 639 -14.85 -32.63 8.70
C LEU A 639 -14.33 -32.88 7.27
N VAL A 640 -15.10 -33.62 6.49
CA VAL A 640 -14.75 -33.90 5.09
C VAL A 640 -15.09 -32.68 4.25
N VAL A 641 -14.09 -32.15 3.56
CA VAL A 641 -14.23 -31.03 2.62
C VAL A 641 -14.25 -31.58 1.19
N SER A 642 -15.23 -31.13 0.41
CA SER A 642 -15.27 -31.27 -1.05
C SER A 642 -14.79 -29.98 -1.72
N ARG A 643 -14.21 -30.12 -2.90
CA ARG A 643 -13.71 -29.01 -3.71
C ARG A 643 -14.17 -29.18 -5.16
N ASN A 644 -14.35 -28.07 -5.85
CA ASN A 644 -14.71 -28.07 -7.28
C ASN A 644 -13.55 -28.38 -8.23
N ASN A 645 -12.28 -28.24 -7.81
CA ASN A 645 -11.10 -28.49 -8.64
C ASN A 645 -9.89 -28.99 -7.83
N ASP A 646 -9.43 -30.24 -8.04
CA ASP A 646 -8.38 -30.88 -7.23
C ASP A 646 -6.93 -30.46 -7.58
N ILE A 647 -6.71 -29.57 -8.56
CA ILE A 647 -5.35 -29.27 -9.08
C ILE A 647 -4.53 -28.24 -8.28
N HIS A 648 -5.13 -27.45 -7.37
CA HIS A 648 -4.39 -26.42 -6.63
C HIS A 648 -3.96 -26.85 -5.20
N SER A 649 -2.84 -26.32 -4.72
CA SER A 649 -2.15 -26.57 -3.43
C SER A 649 -2.84 -26.01 -2.17
N GLY A 650 -4.10 -25.59 -2.28
CA GLY A 650 -4.84 -25.04 -1.14
C GLY A 650 -5.35 -26.11 -0.18
N PHE A 651 -5.49 -25.74 1.08
CA PHE A 651 -6.14 -26.56 2.10
C PHE A 651 -7.27 -25.81 2.79
N VAL A 652 -8.33 -26.55 3.11
CA VAL A 652 -9.41 -26.14 4.01
C VAL A 652 -9.58 -27.27 5.01
N ILE A 653 -9.32 -26.99 6.30
CA ILE A 653 -9.32 -27.99 7.37
C ILE A 653 -10.26 -27.52 8.48
N PRO A 654 -11.54 -27.92 8.42
CA PRO A 654 -12.47 -27.77 9.53
C PRO A 654 -12.15 -28.81 10.63
N ILE A 655 -11.74 -28.35 11.81
CA ILE A 655 -11.47 -29.18 12.99
C ILE A 655 -12.62 -29.01 13.98
N VAL A 656 -13.37 -30.08 14.23
CA VAL A 656 -14.41 -30.13 15.25
C VAL A 656 -13.74 -30.04 16.62
N ILE A 657 -14.17 -29.06 17.41
CA ILE A 657 -13.73 -28.85 18.79
C ILE A 657 -14.86 -29.09 19.80
N ASN A 658 -16.12 -28.93 19.38
CA ASN A 658 -17.30 -29.22 20.17
C ASN A 658 -18.40 -29.88 19.31
N PRO A 659 -18.46 -31.22 19.30
CA PRO A 659 -19.49 -31.99 18.59
C PRO A 659 -20.95 -31.66 18.94
N GLU A 660 -21.24 -31.15 20.15
CA GLU A 660 -22.61 -30.82 20.55
C GLU A 660 -23.08 -29.47 19.96
N MET A 661 -22.16 -28.64 19.50
CA MET A 661 -22.46 -27.37 18.84
C MET A 661 -22.56 -27.49 17.31
N LEU A 662 -22.24 -28.67 16.75
CA LEU A 662 -22.39 -28.95 15.33
C LEU A 662 -23.87 -28.90 14.92
N THR A 663 -24.18 -28.10 13.89
CA THR A 663 -25.55 -27.86 13.44
C THR A 663 -26.02 -28.81 12.35
N GLY A 664 -25.09 -29.44 11.63
CA GLY A 664 -25.38 -30.24 10.43
C GLY A 664 -25.63 -29.41 9.17
N ASP A 665 -25.35 -28.11 9.22
CA ASP A 665 -25.49 -27.22 8.07
C ASP A 665 -24.37 -27.42 7.04
N GLU A 666 -24.61 -26.96 5.82
CA GLU A 666 -23.62 -26.94 4.74
C GLU A 666 -22.94 -25.57 4.63
N TYR A 667 -21.61 -25.56 4.57
CA TYR A 667 -20.78 -24.37 4.53
C TYR A 667 -20.01 -24.30 3.22
N LYS A 668 -19.75 -23.08 2.78
CA LYS A 668 -18.94 -22.75 1.61
C LYS A 668 -17.81 -21.81 2.02
N VAL A 669 -16.60 -22.16 1.63
CA VAL A 669 -15.45 -21.24 1.63
C VAL A 669 -15.29 -20.69 0.22
N THR A 670 -15.24 -19.37 0.11
CA THR A 670 -14.95 -18.67 -1.15
C THR A 670 -13.71 -17.81 -0.99
N LEU A 671 -13.00 -17.60 -2.11
CA LEU A 671 -11.81 -16.77 -2.16
C LEU A 671 -12.11 -15.45 -2.89
N THR A 672 -11.51 -14.36 -2.44
CA THR A 672 -11.70 -13.02 -3.01
C THR A 672 -10.36 -12.30 -3.03
N GLU A 673 -10.14 -11.49 -4.04
CA GLU A 673 -8.93 -10.70 -4.22
C GLU A 673 -9.13 -9.31 -3.59
N ILE A 674 -8.18 -8.89 -2.75
CA ILE A 674 -8.13 -7.56 -2.13
C ILE A 674 -6.70 -7.04 -2.28
N GLY A 675 -6.51 -6.07 -3.18
CA GLY A 675 -5.17 -5.66 -3.61
C GLY A 675 -4.42 -6.86 -4.19
N ASP A 676 -3.17 -7.06 -3.76
CA ASP A 676 -2.31 -8.18 -4.17
C ASP A 676 -2.53 -9.46 -3.34
N SER A 677 -3.52 -9.48 -2.45
CA SER A 677 -3.76 -10.59 -1.52
C SER A 677 -5.06 -11.34 -1.82
N ILE A 678 -5.01 -12.67 -1.78
CA ILE A 678 -6.21 -13.51 -1.73
C ILE A 678 -6.62 -13.69 -0.27
N VAL A 679 -7.86 -13.37 0.02
CA VAL A 679 -8.52 -13.60 1.32
C VAL A 679 -9.65 -14.62 1.16
N TRP A 680 -10.09 -15.22 2.26
CA TRP A 680 -11.18 -16.19 2.26
C TRP A 680 -12.38 -15.73 3.09
N ASN A 681 -13.56 -16.21 2.71
CA ASN A 681 -14.83 -15.97 3.40
C ASN A 681 -15.48 -17.31 3.75
N LEU A 682 -16.30 -17.35 4.82
CA LEU A 682 -17.11 -18.52 5.19
C LEU A 682 -18.60 -18.16 5.14
N ILE A 683 -19.36 -18.99 4.43
CA ILE A 683 -20.79 -18.83 4.24
C ILE A 683 -21.49 -20.10 4.71
N ASP A 684 -22.44 -20.00 5.63
CA ASP A 684 -23.43 -21.05 5.87
C ASP A 684 -24.48 -20.99 4.77
N ILE A 685 -24.43 -21.95 3.86
CA ILE A 685 -25.30 -22.01 2.68
C ILE A 685 -26.71 -22.44 3.09
N THR A 686 -26.83 -23.26 4.14
CA THR A 686 -28.14 -23.76 4.61
C THR A 686 -28.97 -22.62 5.17
N LYS A 687 -28.33 -21.67 5.87
CA LYS A 687 -28.98 -20.47 6.42
C LYS A 687 -28.86 -19.22 5.53
N ASN A 688 -28.15 -19.31 4.41
CA ASN A 688 -27.82 -18.17 3.54
C ASN A 688 -27.17 -17.00 4.32
N GLN A 689 -26.20 -17.31 5.17
CA GLN A 689 -25.56 -16.37 6.10
C GLN A 689 -24.04 -16.32 5.89
N ILE A 690 -23.48 -15.11 5.77
CA ILE A 690 -22.03 -14.90 5.77
C ILE A 690 -21.56 -14.84 7.23
N LEU A 691 -20.61 -15.72 7.59
CA LEU A 691 -20.12 -15.87 8.96
C LEU A 691 -18.75 -15.21 9.16
N LEU A 692 -17.87 -15.31 8.16
CA LEU A 692 -16.54 -14.71 8.17
C LEU A 692 -16.26 -14.06 6.82
N THR A 693 -15.61 -12.89 6.84
CA THR A 693 -15.23 -12.15 5.64
C THR A 693 -13.76 -11.74 5.68
N GLN A 694 -13.11 -11.70 4.53
CA GLN A 694 -11.76 -11.17 4.33
C GLN A 694 -10.67 -11.74 5.26
N GLN A 695 -10.76 -13.04 5.57
CA GLN A 695 -9.79 -13.71 6.42
C GLN A 695 -8.49 -13.98 5.65
N LYS A 696 -7.34 -13.78 6.29
CA LYS A 696 -6.03 -14.05 5.66
C LYS A 696 -5.81 -15.54 5.45
N LEU A 697 -5.17 -15.90 4.32
CA LEU A 697 -4.71 -17.26 4.06
C LEU A 697 -3.50 -17.61 4.94
N LEU A 698 -3.45 -18.84 5.42
CA LEU A 698 -2.28 -19.39 6.08
C LEU A 698 -1.22 -19.81 5.05
N ASN A 699 0.05 -19.55 5.34
CA ASN A 699 1.18 -19.91 4.47
C ASN A 699 1.67 -21.37 4.67
N ARG A 700 1.08 -22.11 5.62
CA ARG A 700 1.34 -23.54 5.87
C ARG A 700 0.17 -24.17 6.64
N LYS A 701 0.00 -25.48 6.50
CA LYS A 701 -0.88 -26.25 7.39
C LYS A 701 -0.36 -26.15 8.83
N PRO A 702 -1.21 -25.81 9.82
CA PRO A 702 -0.81 -25.78 11.22
C PRO A 702 -0.45 -27.19 11.71
N SER A 703 0.56 -27.31 12.58
CA SER A 703 1.00 -28.61 13.10
C SER A 703 0.10 -29.12 14.24
N ASN A 704 -0.64 -28.22 14.88
CA ASN A 704 -1.61 -28.48 15.92
C ASN A 704 -2.69 -27.39 15.92
N PRO A 705 -3.98 -27.69 16.19
CA PRO A 705 -5.05 -26.69 16.34
C PRO A 705 -4.77 -25.54 17.32
N TYR A 706 -3.81 -25.70 18.24
CA TYR A 706 -3.38 -24.65 19.18
C TYR A 706 -2.27 -23.72 18.67
N GLU A 707 -1.65 -24.00 17.51
CA GLU A 707 -0.61 -23.12 16.94
C GLU A 707 -1.18 -21.89 16.23
N ALA A 708 -2.48 -21.88 16.00
CA ALA A 708 -3.15 -20.76 15.40
C ALA A 708 -3.67 -19.86 16.51
N ASP A 709 -2.86 -18.89 16.92
CA ASP A 709 -3.46 -17.67 17.42
C ASP A 709 -4.48 -17.20 16.35
N TYR A 710 -5.68 -16.82 16.76
CA TYR A 710 -6.66 -16.09 15.92
C TYR A 710 -7.52 -16.87 14.90
N THR A 711 -8.05 -18.05 15.23
CA THR A 711 -9.10 -18.66 14.38
C THR A 711 -10.45 -18.79 15.11
N PRO A 712 -11.54 -18.17 14.62
CA PRO A 712 -12.84 -18.16 15.29
C PRO A 712 -13.51 -19.54 15.27
N ILE A 713 -14.24 -19.84 16.34
CA ILE A 713 -15.08 -21.04 16.45
C ILE A 713 -16.42 -20.76 15.78
N VAL A 714 -16.78 -21.61 14.81
CA VAL A 714 -18.05 -21.54 14.09
C VAL A 714 -18.78 -22.86 14.31
N ASP A 715 -19.98 -22.81 14.89
CA ASP A 715 -20.87 -23.97 15.03
C ASP A 715 -20.18 -25.27 15.49
N GLY A 716 -19.26 -25.17 16.47
CA GLY A 716 -18.54 -26.31 17.05
C GLY A 716 -17.25 -26.73 16.35
N PHE A 717 -16.81 -26.04 15.30
CA PHE A 717 -15.53 -26.28 14.61
C PHE A 717 -14.67 -25.01 14.46
N ILE A 718 -13.37 -25.20 14.26
CA ILE A 718 -12.41 -24.18 13.83
C ILE A 718 -12.06 -24.44 12.36
N LEU A 719 -11.82 -23.41 11.56
CA LEU A 719 -11.55 -23.55 10.13
C LEU A 719 -10.18 -23.00 9.75
N PHE A 720 -9.27 -23.87 9.30
CA PHE A 720 -7.99 -23.44 8.74
C PHE A 720 -8.05 -23.40 7.22
N VAL A 721 -7.76 -22.23 6.63
CA VAL A 721 -7.71 -22.05 5.18
C VAL A 721 -6.35 -21.48 4.81
N GLY A 722 -5.68 -22.08 3.83
CA GLY A 722 -4.37 -21.63 3.42
C GLY A 722 -3.86 -22.31 2.18
N THR A 723 -2.61 -22.01 1.85
CA THR A 723 -1.87 -22.59 0.74
C THR A 723 -0.72 -23.44 1.28
N GLU A 724 -0.46 -24.57 0.62
CA GLU A 724 0.79 -25.31 0.80
C GLU A 724 1.89 -24.71 -0.08
N PRO A 725 3.18 -24.92 0.25
CA PRO A 725 4.26 -24.54 -0.64
C PRO A 725 4.06 -25.15 -2.03
N LEU A 726 4.20 -24.32 -3.07
CA LEU A 726 4.11 -24.76 -4.45
C LEU A 726 5.18 -25.83 -4.73
N SER A 727 4.75 -27.00 -5.22
CA SER A 727 5.61 -28.14 -5.53
C SER A 727 5.17 -28.90 -6.79
N PHE A 728 5.88 -29.97 -7.13
CA PHE A 728 5.38 -30.97 -8.08
C PHE A 728 4.27 -31.82 -7.42
N ALA A 729 3.24 -32.21 -8.18
CA ALA A 729 2.12 -32.95 -7.58
C ALA A 729 2.58 -34.32 -7.05
N GLY A 730 2.10 -34.74 -5.87
CA GLY A 730 2.35 -36.08 -5.32
C GLY A 730 3.54 -36.22 -4.36
N ASN A 731 3.78 -35.27 -3.44
CA ASN A 731 4.86 -35.34 -2.43
C ASN A 731 6.28 -35.48 -3.04
N GLY A 732 6.58 -34.72 -4.09
CA GLY A 732 7.90 -34.76 -4.75
C GLY A 732 8.02 -35.78 -5.89
N ASP A 733 6.94 -36.47 -6.26
CA ASP A 733 6.85 -37.41 -7.39
C ASP A 733 6.17 -36.79 -8.63
N GLY A 734 6.61 -35.61 -9.05
CA GLY A 734 6.03 -34.82 -10.15
C GLY A 734 5.92 -35.46 -11.54
N ILE A 735 6.41 -36.69 -11.72
CA ILE A 735 6.29 -37.44 -12.96
C ILE A 735 4.97 -38.20 -12.92
N VAL A 736 4.02 -37.77 -13.74
CA VAL A 736 2.70 -38.40 -13.82
C VAL A 736 2.64 -39.52 -14.83
N GLU A 737 3.46 -39.46 -15.88
CA GLU A 737 3.37 -40.43 -16.96
C GLU A 737 4.68 -40.51 -17.77
N ILE A 738 5.06 -41.74 -18.12
CA ILE A 738 6.02 -42.02 -19.17
C ILE A 738 5.36 -42.96 -20.18
N LYS A 739 5.34 -42.55 -21.46
CA LYS A 739 4.76 -43.31 -22.56
C LYS A 739 5.83 -43.70 -23.58
N TYR A 740 5.64 -44.84 -24.24
CA TYR A 740 6.36 -45.21 -25.46
C TYR A 740 5.36 -45.63 -26.54
N ASN A 741 5.37 -44.92 -27.68
CA ASN A 741 4.40 -45.11 -28.77
C ASN A 741 2.95 -45.10 -28.26
N GLY A 742 2.64 -44.15 -27.36
CA GLY A 742 1.31 -43.97 -26.76
C GLY A 742 0.96 -44.95 -25.63
N ASN A 743 1.77 -45.98 -25.38
CA ASN A 743 1.52 -46.94 -24.31
C ASN A 743 2.24 -46.52 -23.02
N VAL A 744 1.49 -46.44 -21.91
CA VAL A 744 2.04 -46.11 -20.59
C VAL A 744 3.02 -47.21 -20.14
N LEU A 745 4.21 -46.80 -19.74
CA LEU A 745 5.24 -47.70 -19.21
C LEU A 745 4.93 -48.09 -17.76
N THR A 746 5.31 -49.32 -17.38
CA THR A 746 4.97 -49.84 -16.05
C THR A 746 5.97 -49.33 -15.01
N GLU A 747 5.46 -48.88 -13.86
CA GLU A 747 6.27 -48.44 -12.72
C GLU A 747 6.85 -49.65 -11.95
N GLY A 748 8.18 -49.73 -11.83
CA GLY A 748 8.88 -50.39 -10.71
C GLY A 748 9.83 -51.56 -11.02
N LYS A 749 11.02 -51.52 -10.38
CA LYS A 749 11.73 -52.67 -9.82
C LYS A 749 11.86 -52.47 -8.31
N TYR A 750 11.47 -53.48 -7.56
CA TYR A 750 11.57 -53.51 -6.12
C TYR A 750 12.92 -54.11 -5.69
N ASP A 751 13.47 -53.69 -4.55
CA ASP A 751 14.57 -54.40 -3.91
C ASP A 751 14.17 -55.85 -3.55
N LEU A 752 15.12 -56.66 -3.07
CA LEU A 752 14.88 -58.05 -2.67
C LEU A 752 13.83 -58.19 -1.54
N GLN A 753 13.37 -57.09 -0.94
CA GLN A 753 12.33 -57.04 0.08
C GLN A 753 10.98 -56.48 -0.42
N GLY A 754 10.84 -56.16 -1.72
CA GLY A 754 9.58 -55.66 -2.27
C GLY A 754 9.33 -54.17 -2.04
N LYS A 755 10.37 -53.35 -1.78
CA LYS A 755 10.28 -51.87 -1.71
C LYS A 755 10.87 -51.19 -2.95
N LEU A 756 10.36 -50.01 -3.32
CA LEU A 756 10.97 -49.16 -4.35
C LEU A 756 12.47 -49.02 -4.08
N TYR A 757 13.29 -49.33 -5.07
CA TYR A 757 14.74 -49.36 -4.90
C TYR A 757 15.25 -47.97 -4.49
N ASN A 758 15.69 -47.83 -3.23
CA ASN A 758 16.10 -46.57 -2.60
C ASN A 758 15.09 -45.40 -2.75
N GLY A 759 13.79 -45.70 -2.82
CA GLY A 759 12.72 -44.68 -2.87
C GLY A 759 12.52 -44.00 -4.23
N ASN A 760 13.22 -44.44 -5.29
CA ASN A 760 13.08 -43.89 -6.65
C ASN A 760 12.21 -44.79 -7.53
N LYS A 761 11.33 -44.19 -8.35
CA LYS A 761 10.56 -44.90 -9.38
C LYS A 761 11.45 -45.18 -10.61
N VAL A 762 11.39 -46.40 -11.11
CA VAL A 762 12.06 -46.83 -12.36
C VAL A 762 10.95 -47.26 -13.32
N TRP A 763 11.01 -46.81 -14.57
CA TRP A 763 9.98 -47.12 -15.57
C TRP A 763 10.48 -48.16 -16.57
N HIS A 764 9.64 -49.17 -16.81
CA HIS A 764 9.96 -50.30 -17.66
C HIS A 764 9.17 -50.26 -18.95
N SER A 765 9.88 -50.42 -20.07
CA SER A 765 9.26 -50.70 -21.35
C SER A 765 8.81 -52.16 -21.42
N LEU A 766 7.52 -52.41 -21.65
CA LEU A 766 7.00 -53.78 -21.83
C LEU A 766 7.47 -54.43 -23.14
N ASN A 767 7.95 -53.63 -24.10
CA ASN A 767 8.28 -54.07 -25.46
C ASN A 767 9.74 -53.77 -25.87
N SER A 768 10.54 -53.13 -25.00
CA SER A 768 11.99 -52.94 -25.19
C SER A 768 12.74 -53.35 -23.92
N THR A 769 14.00 -53.75 -24.09
CA THR A 769 14.86 -54.19 -22.97
C THR A 769 15.54 -53.02 -22.26
N GLN A 770 14.87 -51.85 -22.21
CA GLN A 770 15.43 -50.58 -21.73
C GLN A 770 14.67 -50.09 -20.50
N ASP A 771 15.43 -49.69 -19.48
CA ASP A 771 14.95 -49.21 -18.18
C ASP A 771 15.53 -47.81 -17.94
N TYR A 772 14.66 -46.83 -17.67
CA TYR A 772 15.05 -45.43 -17.45
C TYR A 772 14.46 -44.90 -16.14
N TYR A 773 15.19 -43.98 -15.49
CA TYR A 773 14.66 -43.18 -14.40
C TYR A 773 15.09 -41.72 -14.55
N ILE A 774 14.34 -40.84 -13.90
CA ILE A 774 14.52 -39.40 -13.97
C ILE A 774 14.92 -38.93 -12.57
N SER A 775 15.94 -38.08 -12.49
CA SER A 775 16.52 -37.57 -11.24
C SER A 775 16.71 -36.06 -11.33
N ALA A 776 16.64 -35.37 -10.18
CA ALA A 776 17.01 -33.97 -10.04
C ALA A 776 18.54 -33.75 -9.95
N GLY A 777 19.35 -34.71 -10.42
CA GLY A 777 20.82 -34.65 -10.41
C GLY A 777 21.49 -34.85 -9.05
N GLY A 778 20.84 -35.56 -8.11
CA GLY A 778 21.35 -35.72 -6.74
C GLY A 778 20.80 -36.92 -5.93
N GLY A 779 20.25 -37.94 -6.59
CA GLY A 779 20.07 -39.28 -6.01
C GLY A 779 18.88 -39.59 -5.10
N SER A 780 18.21 -38.60 -4.52
CA SER A 780 17.19 -38.85 -3.50
C SER A 780 15.76 -39.05 -4.04
N GLY A 781 15.56 -39.08 -5.36
CA GLY A 781 14.25 -39.26 -6.02
C GLY A 781 13.23 -38.12 -5.87
N ASN A 782 13.43 -37.23 -4.90
CA ASN A 782 12.54 -36.10 -4.70
C ASN A 782 12.76 -34.99 -5.76
N LEU A 783 11.77 -34.81 -6.64
CA LEU A 783 11.72 -33.77 -7.67
C LEU A 783 11.47 -32.37 -7.11
N ASP A 784 11.18 -32.19 -5.82
CA ASP A 784 11.14 -30.88 -5.15
C ASP A 784 12.49 -30.14 -5.20
N ARG A 785 13.59 -30.84 -5.52
CA ARG A 785 14.89 -30.22 -5.81
C ARG A 785 14.98 -29.58 -7.19
N LEU A 786 14.05 -29.88 -8.09
CA LEU A 786 13.99 -29.25 -9.41
C LEU A 786 13.66 -27.75 -9.31
N ILE A 787 13.00 -27.29 -8.26
CA ILE A 787 12.40 -25.95 -8.22
C ILE A 787 13.27 -24.91 -7.51
N ARG A 788 14.11 -24.21 -8.29
CA ARG A 788 14.44 -22.78 -8.04
C ARG A 788 13.40 -21.92 -8.78
N TYR A 789 13.01 -20.77 -8.22
CA TYR A 789 11.94 -19.89 -8.77
C TYR A 789 10.54 -20.54 -8.85
N ARG A 790 10.08 -21.11 -7.73
CA ARG A 790 8.80 -21.84 -7.57
C ARG A 790 7.57 -21.16 -8.18
N ASN A 791 7.50 -19.83 -8.12
CA ASN A 791 6.35 -19.07 -8.59
C ASN A 791 6.14 -19.20 -10.11
N TYR A 792 7.21 -19.34 -10.90
CA TYR A 792 7.12 -19.48 -12.35
C TYR A 792 6.66 -20.90 -12.75
N ALA A 793 7.21 -21.94 -12.11
CA ALA A 793 6.88 -23.33 -12.45
C ALA A 793 5.46 -23.71 -12.01
N ALA A 794 4.97 -23.15 -10.89
CA ALA A 794 3.68 -23.50 -10.31
C ALA A 794 2.46 -23.18 -11.19
N SER A 795 2.62 -22.33 -12.21
CA SER A 795 1.54 -21.99 -13.14
C SER A 795 1.54 -22.83 -14.41
N ARG A 796 2.38 -23.87 -14.53
CA ARG A 796 2.64 -24.61 -15.79
C ARG A 796 2.79 -26.12 -15.56
N ASP A 797 2.48 -26.92 -16.57
CA ASP A 797 2.80 -28.35 -16.64
C ASP A 797 3.68 -28.60 -17.88
N PHE A 798 4.49 -29.66 -17.88
CA PHE A 798 5.58 -29.79 -18.84
C PHE A 798 5.70 -31.18 -19.43
N GLU A 799 6.19 -31.24 -20.67
CA GLU A 799 6.34 -32.48 -21.41
C GLU A 799 7.62 -32.51 -22.26
N LEU A 800 8.36 -33.63 -22.20
CA LEU A 800 9.45 -33.94 -23.13
C LEU A 800 8.99 -35.01 -24.11
N ARG A 801 9.13 -34.75 -25.42
CA ARG A 801 8.75 -35.66 -26.50
C ARG A 801 10.01 -36.07 -27.28
N PHE A 802 10.44 -37.32 -27.18
CA PHE A 802 11.58 -37.84 -27.97
C PHE A 802 11.14 -38.12 -29.41
N THR A 803 11.86 -37.57 -30.38
CA THR A 803 11.51 -37.68 -31.81
C THR A 803 12.73 -38.10 -32.64
N GLU A 804 12.50 -38.60 -33.86
CA GLU A 804 13.60 -39.02 -34.74
C GLU A 804 14.47 -37.82 -35.17
N THR A 805 13.87 -36.64 -35.31
CA THR A 805 14.54 -35.42 -35.76
C THR A 805 15.12 -34.58 -34.61
N GLY A 806 14.52 -34.70 -33.42
CA GLY A 806 14.87 -33.90 -32.26
C GLY A 806 14.70 -32.40 -32.50
N GLY A 807 15.60 -31.61 -31.91
CA GLY A 807 15.60 -30.15 -31.97
C GLY A 807 16.98 -29.54 -31.74
N PHE A 808 17.01 -28.22 -31.60
CA PHE A 808 18.13 -27.45 -31.07
C PHE A 808 17.92 -27.09 -29.60
N GLY A 809 19.02 -26.99 -28.87
CA GLY A 809 19.11 -26.40 -27.53
C GLY A 809 20.40 -25.59 -27.40
N ILE A 810 20.61 -24.96 -26.24
CA ILE A 810 21.79 -24.12 -25.98
C ILE A 810 22.53 -24.51 -24.70
N TYR A 811 23.85 -24.31 -24.68
CA TYR A 811 24.71 -24.30 -23.49
C TYR A 811 25.08 -22.85 -23.13
N PRO A 812 24.37 -22.24 -22.19
CA PRO A 812 24.55 -20.85 -21.80
C PRO A 812 25.61 -20.73 -20.69
N PHE A 813 26.26 -19.58 -20.61
CA PHE A 813 27.22 -19.19 -19.56
C PHE A 813 28.59 -19.88 -19.55
N ILE A 814 28.86 -20.78 -20.50
CA ILE A 814 30.20 -21.37 -20.63
C ILE A 814 30.87 -20.89 -21.91
N ASP A 815 30.24 -21.11 -23.07
CA ASP A 815 30.79 -20.76 -24.39
C ASP A 815 29.71 -20.52 -25.46
N ASN A 816 28.46 -20.30 -25.02
CA ASN A 816 27.30 -19.94 -25.84
C ASN A 816 27.13 -20.86 -27.05
N LYS A 817 27.14 -22.17 -26.83
CA LYS A 817 27.08 -23.17 -27.92
C LYS A 817 25.67 -23.65 -28.20
N ILE A 818 25.40 -23.84 -29.48
CA ILE A 818 24.19 -24.49 -29.99
C ILE A 818 24.44 -26.00 -30.03
N CYS A 819 23.48 -26.79 -29.58
CA CYS A 819 23.57 -28.26 -29.59
C CYS A 819 22.36 -28.90 -30.25
N LYS A 820 22.52 -30.14 -30.72
CA LYS A 820 21.40 -30.98 -31.16
C LYS A 820 20.87 -31.80 -29.98
N VAL A 821 19.57 -31.71 -29.69
CA VAL A 821 18.87 -32.54 -28.70
C VAL A 821 17.96 -33.55 -29.41
N PRO A 822 17.70 -34.75 -28.85
CA PRO A 822 16.83 -35.77 -29.46
C PRO A 822 15.36 -35.66 -29.04
N PHE A 823 14.97 -34.55 -28.41
CA PHE A 823 13.63 -34.34 -27.90
C PHE A 823 13.12 -32.92 -28.18
N GLU A 824 11.82 -32.76 -28.08
CA GLU A 824 11.11 -31.49 -28.00
C GLU A 824 10.69 -31.25 -26.55
N LEU A 825 10.64 -29.97 -26.16
CA LEU A 825 10.23 -29.54 -24.83
C LEU A 825 8.98 -28.68 -24.96
N TRP A 826 7.97 -28.94 -24.12
CA TRP A 826 6.66 -28.32 -24.21
C TRP A 826 6.17 -27.87 -22.83
N ASP A 827 5.59 -26.67 -22.77
CA ASP A 827 4.65 -26.24 -21.73
C ASP A 827 3.26 -26.67 -22.20
N ILE A 828 2.59 -27.54 -21.45
CA ILE A 828 1.32 -28.18 -21.85
C ILE A 828 0.10 -27.59 -21.11
N GLY A 829 0.26 -26.37 -20.56
CA GLY A 829 -0.83 -25.65 -19.93
C GLY A 829 -1.30 -26.26 -18.60
N ILE A 830 -2.43 -25.77 -18.08
CA ILE A 830 -2.97 -26.16 -16.75
C ILE A 830 -4.41 -26.68 -16.79
N GLN A 831 -5.08 -26.59 -17.94
CA GLN A 831 -6.52 -26.92 -18.02
C GLN A 831 -6.74 -28.41 -18.29
N THR A 832 -5.93 -29.02 -19.16
CA THR A 832 -6.03 -30.45 -19.52
C THR A 832 -4.72 -30.95 -20.11
N LEU A 833 -4.15 -32.03 -19.55
CA LEU A 833 -2.85 -32.62 -19.96
C LEU A 833 -2.79 -33.14 -21.42
N ASP A 834 -3.91 -33.18 -22.13
CA ASP A 834 -4.01 -33.69 -23.49
C ASP A 834 -4.70 -32.66 -24.43
N ASP A 835 -4.61 -31.36 -24.11
CA ASP A 835 -5.12 -30.28 -24.97
C ASP A 835 -3.97 -29.58 -25.73
N PRO A 836 -3.71 -29.94 -26.99
CA PRO A 836 -2.63 -29.33 -27.75
C PRO A 836 -2.90 -27.87 -28.15
N SER A 837 -4.05 -27.29 -27.80
CA SER A 837 -4.41 -25.92 -28.19
C SER A 837 -3.77 -24.83 -27.33
N ASP A 838 -3.31 -25.17 -26.12
CA ASP A 838 -2.56 -24.27 -25.22
C ASP A 838 -1.08 -24.66 -25.08
N ASP A 839 -0.67 -25.79 -25.67
CA ASP A 839 0.72 -26.25 -25.74
C ASP A 839 1.67 -25.23 -26.38
N ILE A 840 2.74 -24.83 -25.70
CA ILE A 840 3.81 -23.96 -26.23
C ILE A 840 5.12 -24.75 -26.33
N ARG A 841 5.74 -24.78 -27.52
CA ARG A 841 7.06 -25.41 -27.69
C ARG A 841 8.15 -24.51 -27.12
N MET A 842 8.85 -25.02 -26.12
CA MET A 842 9.90 -24.33 -25.37
C MET A 842 11.30 -24.63 -25.89
N ILE A 843 12.29 -23.84 -25.44
CA ILE A 843 13.71 -23.97 -25.79
C ILE A 843 14.44 -24.81 -24.73
N PRO A 844 15.08 -25.93 -25.09
CA PRO A 844 15.95 -26.69 -24.20
C PRO A 844 17.22 -25.91 -23.82
N PHE A 845 17.45 -25.80 -22.51
CA PHE A 845 18.54 -25.04 -21.93
C PHE A 845 19.43 -25.97 -21.11
N LEU A 846 20.61 -26.29 -21.61
CA LEU A 846 21.45 -27.35 -21.07
C LEU A 846 22.55 -26.80 -20.16
N SER A 847 22.87 -27.53 -19.09
CA SER A 847 23.95 -27.13 -18.18
C SER A 847 24.75 -28.33 -17.66
N GLU A 848 25.91 -28.57 -18.27
CA GLU A 848 27.06 -29.30 -17.74
C GLU A 848 28.22 -29.09 -18.74
N ASN A 849 29.47 -29.06 -18.27
CA ASN A 849 30.63 -28.80 -19.14
C ASN A 849 31.27 -30.11 -19.57
N ASP A 850 30.70 -30.77 -20.58
CA ASP A 850 31.44 -31.77 -21.33
C ASP A 850 32.15 -31.14 -22.54
N SER A 851 33.14 -31.86 -23.09
CA SER A 851 33.93 -31.36 -24.23
C SER A 851 33.17 -31.42 -25.58
N THR A 852 31.91 -31.84 -25.60
CA THR A 852 31.16 -32.25 -26.81
C THR A 852 29.88 -31.43 -27.04
N LYS A 853 30.01 -30.11 -27.01
CA LYS A 853 28.88 -29.15 -27.03
C LYS A 853 28.14 -28.96 -28.37
N SER A 854 28.45 -29.76 -29.38
CA SER A 854 27.66 -29.83 -30.62
C SER A 854 26.47 -30.78 -30.50
N ILE A 855 26.49 -31.67 -29.52
CA ILE A 855 25.45 -32.67 -29.29
C ILE A 855 25.03 -32.64 -27.83
N TRP A 856 23.81 -33.09 -27.55
CA TRP A 856 23.40 -33.41 -26.19
C TRP A 856 24.28 -34.53 -25.63
N GLY A 857 24.96 -34.27 -24.52
CA GLY A 857 25.86 -35.18 -23.84
C GLY A 857 25.08 -36.27 -23.11
N TRP A 858 25.06 -37.46 -23.70
CA TRP A 858 24.52 -38.65 -23.07
C TRP A 858 25.66 -39.51 -22.53
N ALA A 859 25.53 -39.97 -21.28
CA ALA A 859 26.53 -40.80 -20.60
C ALA A 859 27.89 -40.11 -20.42
N THR A 860 27.92 -38.77 -20.46
CA THR A 860 29.12 -37.95 -20.21
C THR A 860 29.32 -37.67 -18.71
N GLY A 861 28.27 -37.83 -17.91
CA GLY A 861 28.29 -37.86 -16.44
C GLY A 861 27.81 -39.18 -15.84
N ILE A 862 27.81 -39.23 -14.50
CA ILE A 862 27.17 -40.29 -13.70
C ILE A 862 26.26 -39.65 -12.65
N ASP A 863 25.10 -40.27 -12.37
CA ASP A 863 24.29 -39.86 -11.22
C ASP A 863 25.13 -40.06 -9.93
N PRO A 864 25.28 -39.03 -9.08
CA PRO A 864 26.22 -39.07 -7.96
C PRO A 864 25.89 -40.11 -6.88
N PHE A 865 24.67 -40.66 -6.89
CA PHE A 865 24.14 -41.48 -5.81
C PHE A 865 23.89 -42.92 -6.25
N MET A 866 23.35 -43.10 -7.45
CA MET A 866 23.08 -44.41 -8.04
C MET A 866 24.23 -44.89 -8.94
N GLY A 867 25.10 -43.98 -9.40
CA GLY A 867 26.31 -44.32 -10.18
C GLY A 867 26.05 -44.75 -11.62
N TYR A 868 24.87 -44.47 -12.17
CA TYR A 868 24.51 -44.80 -13.56
C TYR A 868 24.83 -43.65 -14.51
N PRO A 869 25.15 -43.93 -15.78
CA PRO A 869 25.31 -42.88 -16.80
C PRO A 869 24.05 -42.02 -16.91
N ASN A 870 24.22 -40.70 -17.04
CA ASN A 870 23.11 -39.76 -17.16
C ASN A 870 23.28 -38.80 -18.34
N SER A 871 22.21 -38.09 -18.67
CA SER A 871 22.26 -36.92 -19.56
C SER A 871 22.85 -35.71 -18.85
N ASP A 872 23.26 -34.70 -19.64
CA ASP A 872 23.42 -33.33 -19.15
C ASP A 872 22.14 -32.83 -18.47
N TRP A 873 22.27 -31.77 -17.67
CA TRP A 873 21.10 -31.18 -17.03
C TRP A 873 20.25 -30.46 -18.06
N ILE A 874 18.98 -30.83 -18.11
CA ILE A 874 17.97 -30.22 -18.98
C ILE A 874 17.20 -29.21 -18.14
N ASN A 875 17.21 -27.96 -18.57
CA ASN A 875 16.36 -26.88 -18.07
C ASN A 875 15.46 -26.36 -19.20
N TRP A 876 14.47 -25.54 -18.83
CA TRP A 876 13.43 -25.04 -19.72
C TRP A 876 13.54 -23.54 -19.88
N MET A 877 13.12 -23.02 -21.04
CA MET A 877 13.14 -21.60 -21.36
C MET A 877 12.01 -21.25 -22.34
N ASP A 878 11.34 -20.12 -22.10
CA ASP A 878 10.31 -19.61 -23.00
C ASP A 878 10.92 -19.10 -24.32
N PRO A 879 10.28 -19.36 -25.47
CA PRO A 879 10.58 -18.62 -26.69
C PRO A 879 10.08 -17.17 -26.57
N LYS A 880 10.66 -16.26 -27.36
CA LYS A 880 10.20 -14.86 -27.44
C LYS A 880 8.73 -14.72 -27.81
N ASP A 881 8.26 -15.56 -28.73
CA ASP A 881 6.85 -15.66 -29.09
C ASP A 881 6.24 -16.89 -28.38
N SER A 882 5.53 -16.64 -27.29
CA SER A 882 4.89 -17.67 -26.46
C SER A 882 3.45 -17.99 -26.92
N THR A 883 3.10 -17.74 -28.19
CA THR A 883 1.80 -18.21 -28.71
C THR A 883 1.75 -19.74 -28.76
N PRO A 884 0.60 -20.38 -28.43
CA PRO A 884 0.47 -21.84 -28.52
C PRO A 884 0.86 -22.38 -29.90
N GLY A 885 1.61 -23.48 -29.88
CA GLY A 885 2.22 -24.14 -31.03
C GLY A 885 3.75 -24.03 -31.07
N THR A 886 4.32 -24.17 -32.26
CA THR A 886 5.78 -24.24 -32.48
C THR A 886 6.40 -22.92 -32.89
N LYS A 887 5.60 -21.88 -33.15
CA LYS A 887 6.03 -20.67 -33.86
C LYS A 887 7.27 -20.01 -33.22
N GLY A 888 7.25 -19.80 -31.90
CA GLY A 888 8.38 -19.21 -31.19
C GLY A 888 9.64 -20.08 -31.23
N TYR A 889 9.48 -21.39 -31.06
CA TYR A 889 10.60 -22.33 -31.18
C TYR A 889 11.15 -22.41 -32.61
N ASP A 890 10.29 -22.39 -33.63
CA ASP A 890 10.71 -22.47 -35.03
C ASP A 890 11.53 -21.25 -35.43
N GLN A 891 11.22 -20.06 -34.89
CA GLN A 891 12.06 -18.88 -35.03
C GLN A 891 13.45 -19.11 -34.43
N PHE A 892 13.52 -19.64 -33.21
CA PHE A 892 14.78 -19.99 -32.55
C PHE A 892 15.58 -21.05 -33.35
N ALA A 893 14.92 -22.11 -33.82
CA ALA A 893 15.54 -23.17 -34.60
C ALA A 893 16.08 -22.66 -35.94
N ASN A 894 15.37 -21.75 -36.60
CA ASN A 894 15.83 -21.10 -37.82
C ASN A 894 17.08 -20.26 -37.57
N SER A 895 17.10 -19.46 -36.50
CA SER A 895 18.30 -18.72 -36.08
C SER A 895 19.49 -19.64 -35.83
N CYS A 896 19.25 -20.81 -35.19
CA CYS A 896 20.30 -21.80 -34.97
C CYS A 896 20.87 -22.35 -36.27
N ILE A 897 20.03 -22.68 -37.25
CA ILE A 897 20.45 -23.17 -38.57
C ILE A 897 21.30 -22.12 -39.28
N LEU A 898 20.82 -20.89 -39.30
CA LEU A 898 21.49 -19.80 -39.99
C LEU A 898 22.85 -19.47 -39.33
N SER A 899 22.96 -19.59 -38.00
CA SER A 899 24.22 -19.42 -37.24
C SER A 899 25.29 -20.50 -37.51
N GLY A 900 24.99 -21.50 -38.35
CA GLY A 900 25.88 -22.62 -38.64
C GLY A 900 25.50 -23.92 -37.92
N GLY A 901 24.35 -23.95 -37.23
CA GLY A 901 23.80 -25.15 -36.60
C GLY A 901 24.55 -25.59 -35.34
N ALA A 902 24.47 -26.89 -35.06
CA ALA A 902 25.10 -27.50 -33.88
C ALA A 902 26.62 -27.27 -33.84
N GLY A 903 27.13 -26.79 -32.70
CA GLY A 903 28.53 -26.43 -32.47
C GLY A 903 28.86 -24.96 -32.76
N ALA A 904 27.95 -24.21 -33.39
CA ALA A 904 28.09 -22.77 -33.57
C ALA A 904 27.98 -22.02 -32.23
N THR A 905 28.62 -20.86 -32.16
CA THR A 905 28.45 -19.92 -31.05
C THR A 905 27.34 -18.95 -31.41
N TYR A 906 26.44 -18.65 -30.48
CA TYR A 906 25.45 -17.57 -30.63
C TYR A 906 25.92 -16.31 -29.88
N ASP A 907 25.57 -15.12 -30.39
CA ASP A 907 25.87 -13.85 -29.72
C ASP A 907 24.76 -13.52 -28.70
N TYR A 908 25.18 -13.03 -27.54
CA TYR A 908 24.35 -12.69 -26.39
C TYR A 908 24.32 -11.17 -26.13
N GLN A 909 25.10 -10.35 -26.86
CA GLN A 909 25.19 -8.90 -26.57
C GLN A 909 23.95 -8.11 -27.05
N TYR A 910 23.42 -7.30 -26.12
CA TYR A 910 22.36 -6.31 -26.33
C TYR A 910 22.86 -5.08 -27.09
N ASP A 911 21.97 -4.48 -27.89
CA ASP A 911 22.02 -3.11 -28.42
C ASP A 911 23.15 -2.72 -29.39
N ILE A 912 23.17 -3.27 -30.60
CA ILE A 912 23.77 -2.56 -31.75
C ILE A 912 22.88 -2.71 -33.01
N ASP A 913 22.36 -1.57 -33.47
CA ASP A 913 21.95 -1.14 -34.82
C ASP A 913 21.59 -2.25 -35.87
N PRO A 914 20.38 -2.25 -36.49
CA PRO A 914 19.94 -3.30 -37.42
C PRO A 914 20.58 -3.23 -38.81
N ILE A 915 21.88 -2.94 -38.89
CA ILE A 915 22.65 -2.85 -40.13
C ILE A 915 23.87 -3.78 -40.04
N ALA A 916 23.62 -5.09 -40.00
CA ALA A 916 24.42 -6.16 -40.61
C ALA A 916 23.84 -7.52 -40.20
N ASP A 917 23.79 -8.46 -41.15
CA ASP A 917 23.32 -9.83 -40.98
C ASP A 917 24.18 -10.64 -39.98
N ASP A 918 23.94 -10.51 -38.67
CA ASP A 918 24.55 -11.37 -37.64
C ASP A 918 23.53 -11.74 -36.52
N TYR A 919 23.62 -13.00 -36.08
CA TYR A 919 22.59 -13.76 -35.35
C TYR A 919 22.45 -13.40 -33.86
N ASN A 920 21.48 -12.55 -33.52
CA ASN A 920 21.21 -12.16 -32.14
C ASN A 920 19.97 -12.87 -31.54
N ILE A 921 20.14 -13.48 -30.36
CA ILE A 921 19.05 -14.03 -29.54
C ILE A 921 18.87 -13.11 -28.32
N ASN A 922 17.70 -12.46 -28.21
CA ASN A 922 17.39 -11.47 -27.16
C ASN A 922 16.60 -12.16 -26.02
N PHE A 923 17.09 -12.08 -24.77
CA PHE A 923 16.68 -12.91 -23.63
C PHE A 923 16.06 -12.15 -22.43
N HIS A 924 15.61 -10.89 -22.59
CA HIS A 924 15.23 -10.02 -21.47
C HIS A 924 13.95 -9.23 -21.73
N ASP A 925 12.81 -9.91 -21.69
CA ASP A 925 11.52 -9.25 -21.37
C ASP A 925 11.05 -9.65 -19.95
N GLY A 926 11.99 -9.67 -18.98
CA GLY A 926 11.70 -9.73 -17.54
C GLY A 926 11.29 -11.10 -16.98
N ASN A 927 12.05 -11.58 -15.99
CA ASN A 927 11.88 -12.79 -15.17
C ASN A 927 12.35 -14.15 -15.74
N GLY A 928 13.42 -14.71 -15.15
CA GLY A 928 13.61 -16.17 -15.02
C GLY A 928 14.86 -16.79 -15.64
N TYR A 929 15.94 -16.94 -14.84
CA TYR A 929 17.02 -17.91 -15.10
C TYR A 929 16.46 -19.37 -15.01
N PRO A 930 17.11 -20.38 -15.62
CA PRO A 930 16.55 -21.72 -15.87
C PRO A 930 15.82 -22.42 -14.72
N ILE A 931 14.77 -23.15 -15.12
CA ILE A 931 13.52 -23.42 -14.40
C ILE A 931 13.44 -24.81 -13.74
N ALA A 932 14.31 -25.76 -14.09
CA ALA A 932 14.39 -27.07 -13.44
C ALA A 932 15.67 -27.81 -13.83
N ARG A 933 16.35 -28.50 -12.90
CA ARG A 933 17.55 -29.30 -13.20
C ARG A 933 17.21 -30.78 -13.28
N MET A 934 16.88 -31.29 -14.47
CA MET A 934 16.59 -32.71 -14.67
C MET A 934 17.74 -33.45 -15.35
N THR A 935 17.99 -34.70 -14.95
CA THR A 935 18.81 -35.65 -15.70
C THR A 935 18.02 -36.93 -15.96
N ILE A 936 18.20 -37.49 -17.15
CA ILE A 936 17.66 -38.81 -17.51
C ILE A 936 18.79 -39.81 -17.37
N CYS A 937 18.56 -40.88 -16.61
CA CYS A 937 19.58 -41.84 -16.25
C CYS A 937 19.36 -43.18 -16.96
N ASP A 938 20.42 -43.73 -17.53
CA ASP A 938 20.42 -45.01 -18.23
C ASP A 938 20.76 -46.15 -17.27
N TYR A 939 19.73 -46.76 -16.69
CA TYR A 939 19.91 -47.94 -15.84
C TYR A 939 20.28 -49.19 -16.65
N SER A 940 19.91 -49.24 -17.93
CA SER A 940 20.07 -50.41 -18.80
C SER A 940 21.43 -50.50 -19.50
N GLY A 941 22.17 -49.39 -19.57
CA GLY A 941 23.42 -49.25 -20.33
C GLY A 941 23.23 -49.31 -21.85
N LYS A 942 22.03 -48.98 -22.36
CA LYS A 942 21.64 -49.10 -23.77
C LYS A 942 21.40 -47.77 -24.50
N GLY A 943 21.66 -46.63 -23.87
CA GLY A 943 21.65 -45.30 -24.51
C GLY A 943 20.36 -44.50 -24.33
N ILE A 944 20.25 -43.41 -25.08
CA ILE A 944 19.17 -42.41 -25.09
C ILE A 944 17.76 -43.03 -25.22
N PRO A 945 16.71 -42.47 -24.59
CA PRO A 945 15.32 -42.90 -24.82
C PRO A 945 14.95 -42.92 -26.31
N PRO A 946 14.30 -43.99 -26.80
CA PRO A 946 13.94 -44.09 -28.22
C PRO A 946 12.90 -43.04 -28.63
N ALA A 947 12.93 -42.64 -29.91
CA ALA A 947 11.89 -41.80 -30.50
C ALA A 947 10.50 -42.42 -30.29
N GLY A 948 9.52 -41.59 -29.93
CA GLY A 948 8.19 -42.01 -29.47
C GLY A 948 8.07 -42.12 -27.94
N THR A 949 9.13 -41.83 -27.18
CA THR A 949 9.07 -41.71 -25.71
C THR A 949 8.57 -40.33 -25.29
N THR A 950 7.63 -40.27 -24.35
CA THR A 950 7.12 -39.03 -23.77
C THR A 950 7.23 -39.07 -22.26
N ILE A 951 7.68 -37.97 -21.64
CA ILE A 951 7.80 -37.79 -20.19
C ILE A 951 6.95 -36.58 -19.79
N ARG A 952 5.97 -36.76 -18.91
CA ARG A 952 5.06 -35.70 -18.44
C ARG A 952 5.30 -35.36 -16.97
N LEU A 953 5.30 -34.06 -16.67
CA LEU A 953 5.52 -33.49 -15.36
C LEU A 953 4.39 -32.53 -15.01
N ASN A 954 3.83 -32.61 -13.80
CA ASN A 954 2.79 -31.69 -13.36
C ASN A 954 3.12 -30.98 -12.03
N THR A 955 2.60 -29.77 -11.87
CA THR A 955 2.81 -28.96 -10.66
C THR A 955 1.53 -28.74 -9.88
N THR A 956 1.66 -28.49 -8.57
CA THR A 956 0.55 -28.03 -7.74
C THR A 956 0.33 -26.54 -8.00
N LYS A 957 -0.91 -26.15 -8.32
CA LYS A 957 -1.24 -24.76 -8.67
C LYS A 957 -1.50 -23.89 -7.41
N PRO A 958 -1.37 -22.55 -7.43
CA PRO A 958 -1.83 -21.69 -6.32
C PRO A 958 -3.37 -21.61 -6.26
N LEU A 959 -3.95 -21.27 -5.11
CA LEU A 959 -5.39 -21.00 -5.03
C LEU A 959 -5.81 -19.84 -5.92
N THR A 960 -7.01 -19.91 -6.50
CA THR A 960 -7.62 -18.84 -7.32
C THR A 960 -9.01 -18.49 -6.80
N THR A 961 -9.57 -17.34 -7.21
CA THR A 961 -10.93 -16.93 -6.83
C THR A 961 -12.03 -17.87 -7.33
N ASN A 962 -11.72 -18.76 -8.28
CA ASN A 962 -12.63 -19.80 -8.77
C ASN A 962 -12.68 -21.04 -7.86
N ASP A 963 -11.76 -21.17 -6.90
CA ASP A 963 -11.76 -22.30 -5.97
C ASP A 963 -12.87 -22.15 -4.92
N ILE A 964 -13.72 -23.17 -4.88
CA ILE A 964 -14.84 -23.25 -3.93
C ILE A 964 -14.70 -24.54 -3.14
N PHE A 965 -14.69 -24.40 -1.82
CA PHE A 965 -14.69 -25.53 -0.90
C PHE A 965 -16.03 -25.60 -0.20
N THR A 966 -16.57 -26.80 -0.06
CA THR A 966 -17.80 -27.05 0.68
C THR A 966 -17.61 -28.16 1.70
N PHE A 967 -18.27 -28.05 2.84
CA PHE A 967 -18.29 -29.11 3.85
C PHE A 967 -19.57 -29.01 4.67
N LYS A 968 -19.95 -30.11 5.32
CA LYS A 968 -21.14 -30.13 6.17
C LYS A 968 -20.73 -30.30 7.63
N SER A 969 -21.28 -29.49 8.54
CA SER A 969 -21.01 -29.53 9.99
C SER A 969 -21.76 -30.68 10.67
N GLU A 970 -21.81 -31.84 10.05
CA GLU A 970 -22.35 -33.06 10.65
C GLU A 970 -21.26 -34.12 10.66
N ILE A 971 -21.29 -34.96 11.69
CA ILE A 971 -20.52 -36.20 11.69
C ILE A 971 -21.29 -37.20 10.82
N THR A 972 -21.40 -36.98 9.50
CA THR A 972 -22.12 -37.93 8.62
C THR A 972 -21.31 -39.13 8.23
N SER A 973 -20.00 -38.98 8.18
CA SER A 973 -19.11 -40.12 7.99
C SER A 973 -17.73 -39.74 8.50
N ILE A 974 -17.35 -40.32 9.62
CA ILE A 974 -15.95 -40.30 10.02
C ILE A 974 -15.20 -41.00 8.88
N LYS A 975 -14.19 -40.35 8.28
CA LYS A 975 -13.13 -41.00 7.50
C LYS A 975 -12.28 -41.87 8.45
N ILE A 976 -12.94 -42.74 9.24
CA ILE A 976 -12.28 -43.93 9.70
C ILE A 976 -12.13 -44.75 8.45
N ASN A 977 -10.93 -44.75 7.90
CA ASN A 977 -10.56 -45.72 6.90
C ASN A 977 -10.80 -47.09 7.55
N PRO A 978 -11.83 -47.86 7.14
CA PRO A 978 -12.08 -49.14 7.76
C PRO A 978 -10.88 -50.05 7.56
N ASN A 979 -9.94 -49.73 6.66
CA ASN A 979 -8.70 -50.47 6.43
C ASN A 979 -7.59 -50.23 7.47
N ILE A 980 -7.82 -49.42 8.52
CA ILE A 980 -6.87 -49.27 9.63
C ILE A 980 -7.51 -49.50 11.00
N TYR A 981 -6.70 -50.01 11.93
CA TYR A 981 -7.04 -50.02 13.35
C TYR A 981 -6.93 -48.60 13.92
N LYS A 982 -7.97 -48.13 14.63
CA LYS A 982 -7.95 -46.82 15.30
C LYS A 982 -8.88 -46.76 16.51
N ILE A 983 -8.47 -46.05 17.57
CA ILE A 983 -9.35 -45.62 18.66
C ILE A 983 -9.35 -44.10 18.78
N PHE A 984 -10.53 -43.53 19.01
CA PHE A 984 -10.76 -42.09 19.07
C PHE A 984 -10.81 -41.60 20.51
N GLN A 985 -10.57 -40.30 20.71
CA GLN A 985 -10.77 -39.66 22.02
C GLN A 985 -12.24 -39.82 22.46
N ASN A 986 -12.47 -40.11 23.74
CA ASN A 986 -13.82 -40.23 24.28
C ASN A 986 -14.52 -38.86 24.26
N TYR A 987 -15.84 -38.83 24.06
CA TYR A 987 -16.61 -37.59 24.13
C TYR A 987 -17.95 -37.79 24.88
N PRO A 988 -18.32 -36.88 25.79
CA PRO A 988 -17.53 -35.71 26.24
C PRO A 988 -16.24 -36.11 26.99
N ASN A 989 -15.27 -35.20 27.09
CA ASN A 989 -14.08 -35.34 27.92
C ASN A 989 -13.62 -33.94 28.39
N PRO A 990 -13.74 -33.58 29.69
CA PRO A 990 -14.18 -34.44 30.78
C PRO A 990 -15.66 -34.82 30.64
N PHE A 991 -16.10 -35.90 31.30
CA PHE A 991 -17.48 -36.38 31.23
C PHE A 991 -18.11 -36.53 32.61
N ASN A 992 -19.45 -36.42 32.69
CA ASN A 992 -20.24 -36.63 33.90
C ASN A 992 -21.61 -37.27 33.57
N PRO A 993 -21.92 -38.49 34.06
CA PRO A 993 -21.01 -39.57 34.36
C PRO A 993 -20.75 -40.45 33.13
N SER A 994 -21.34 -40.18 31.95
CA SER A 994 -21.20 -41.06 30.77
C SER A 994 -20.41 -40.41 29.62
N THR A 995 -19.59 -41.21 28.95
CA THR A 995 -18.89 -40.83 27.71
C THR A 995 -18.96 -41.95 26.66
N LYS A 996 -18.87 -41.58 25.39
CA LYS A 996 -18.76 -42.52 24.26
C LYS A 996 -17.30 -42.68 23.84
N ILE A 997 -16.92 -43.90 23.48
CA ILE A 997 -15.60 -44.26 22.93
C ILE A 997 -15.84 -44.92 21.57
N ARG A 998 -15.30 -44.34 20.51
CA ARG A 998 -15.42 -44.85 19.13
C ARG A 998 -14.12 -45.51 18.67
N TYR A 999 -14.23 -46.53 17.82
CA TYR A 999 -13.07 -47.28 17.32
C TYR A 999 -13.37 -48.01 15.99
N SER A 1000 -12.32 -48.41 15.29
CA SER A 1000 -12.40 -49.20 14.06
C SER A 1000 -11.44 -50.37 14.02
N ILE A 1001 -11.85 -51.37 13.22
CA ILE A 1001 -11.07 -52.56 12.94
C ILE A 1001 -11.14 -52.93 11.45
N PRO A 1002 -10.00 -53.24 10.81
CA PRO A 1002 -9.93 -53.55 9.37
C PRO A 1002 -10.10 -55.00 8.99
N GLU A 1003 -9.97 -55.88 9.97
CA GLU A 1003 -10.01 -57.31 9.75
C GLU A 1003 -10.66 -57.94 10.97
N GLU A 1004 -11.21 -59.14 10.79
CA GLU A 1004 -11.86 -59.85 11.88
C GLU A 1004 -10.84 -60.26 12.95
N GLY A 1005 -11.15 -60.00 14.22
CA GLY A 1005 -10.24 -60.27 15.34
C GLY A 1005 -10.89 -60.10 16.70
N LEU A 1006 -10.19 -60.56 17.75
CA LEU A 1006 -10.55 -60.27 19.13
C LEU A 1006 -10.23 -58.80 19.42
N VAL A 1007 -11.20 -58.06 19.93
CA VAL A 1007 -11.04 -56.66 20.36
C VAL A 1007 -11.30 -56.59 21.86
N ASN A 1008 -10.31 -56.11 22.61
CA ASN A 1008 -10.47 -55.76 24.02
C ASN A 1008 -10.42 -54.23 24.17
N ILE A 1009 -11.41 -53.62 24.83
CA ILE A 1009 -11.35 -52.23 25.28
C ILE A 1009 -11.53 -52.23 26.78
N SER A 1010 -10.50 -51.80 27.50
CA SER A 1010 -10.47 -51.76 28.95
C SER A 1010 -10.13 -50.37 29.45
N VAL A 1011 -10.67 -49.99 30.60
CA VAL A 1011 -10.39 -48.75 31.31
C VAL A 1011 -9.51 -49.04 32.52
N TYR A 1012 -8.54 -48.17 32.75
CA TYR A 1012 -7.55 -48.22 33.79
C TYR A 1012 -7.59 -46.93 34.61
N ASN A 1013 -7.30 -47.02 35.91
CA ASN A 1013 -7.02 -45.84 36.72
C ASN A 1013 -5.56 -45.37 36.54
N ILE A 1014 -5.19 -44.26 37.18
CA ILE A 1014 -3.82 -43.70 37.10
C ILE A 1014 -2.73 -44.62 37.67
N LEU A 1015 -3.11 -45.60 38.52
CA LEU A 1015 -2.21 -46.62 39.06
C LEU A 1015 -2.01 -47.80 38.08
N GLY A 1016 -2.64 -47.77 36.90
CA GLY A 1016 -2.58 -48.84 35.90
C GLY A 1016 -3.46 -50.05 36.23
N GLN A 1017 -4.34 -49.96 37.23
CA GLN A 1017 -5.28 -51.04 37.55
C GLN A 1017 -6.45 -51.01 36.57
N ASN A 1018 -6.81 -52.14 35.98
CA ASN A 1018 -8.01 -52.29 35.17
C ASN A 1018 -9.25 -52.14 36.07
N VAL A 1019 -10.08 -51.14 35.78
CA VAL A 1019 -11.27 -50.80 36.57
C VAL A 1019 -12.58 -51.22 35.88
N VAL A 1020 -12.60 -51.35 34.56
CA VAL A 1020 -13.72 -51.91 33.81
C VAL A 1020 -13.30 -52.39 32.42
N GLU A 1021 -13.87 -53.50 31.98
CA GLU A 1021 -13.79 -53.96 30.59
C GLU A 1021 -15.07 -53.54 29.85
N LEU A 1022 -14.92 -52.72 28.81
CA LEU A 1022 -16.03 -52.20 28.00
C LEU A 1022 -16.37 -53.09 26.81
N VAL A 1023 -15.35 -53.75 26.26
CA VAL A 1023 -15.48 -54.63 25.09
C VAL A 1023 -14.47 -55.76 25.24
N ASN A 1024 -14.89 -57.01 24.98
CA ASN A 1024 -13.99 -58.16 24.88
C ASN A 1024 -14.66 -59.26 24.06
N LYS A 1025 -14.62 -59.09 22.74
CA LYS A 1025 -15.31 -60.01 21.81
C LYS A 1025 -14.65 -60.02 20.45
N ARG A 1026 -14.92 -61.08 19.68
CA ARG A 1026 -14.52 -61.17 18.28
C ARG A 1026 -15.45 -60.27 17.45
N MET A 1027 -14.88 -59.38 16.67
CA MET A 1027 -15.61 -58.36 15.90
C MET A 1027 -15.22 -58.41 14.42
N LYS A 1028 -16.18 -58.19 13.53
CA LYS A 1028 -15.97 -58.14 12.07
C LYS A 1028 -15.40 -56.77 11.65
N PRO A 1029 -14.79 -56.63 10.47
CA PRO A 1029 -14.35 -55.33 9.97
C PRO A 1029 -15.48 -54.30 10.04
N GLY A 1030 -15.20 -53.12 10.59
CA GLY A 1030 -16.25 -52.12 10.79
C GLY A 1030 -15.89 -51.02 11.79
N LYS A 1031 -16.87 -50.14 12.00
CA LYS A 1031 -16.83 -49.01 12.93
C LYS A 1031 -17.75 -49.30 14.10
N TYR A 1032 -17.31 -48.98 15.30
CA TYR A 1032 -18.01 -49.35 16.52
C TYR A 1032 -17.95 -48.22 17.56
N GLU A 1033 -18.91 -48.23 18.48
CA GLU A 1033 -19.00 -47.33 19.63
C GLU A 1033 -19.26 -48.17 20.89
N THR A 1034 -18.66 -47.77 22.01
CA THR A 1034 -18.97 -48.27 23.34
C THR A 1034 -19.16 -47.10 24.31
N ILE A 1035 -19.94 -47.29 25.38
CA ILE A 1035 -20.22 -46.26 26.38
C ILE A 1035 -19.52 -46.63 27.67
N PHE A 1036 -18.74 -45.70 28.23
CA PHE A 1036 -18.25 -45.81 29.59
C PHE A 1036 -19.16 -44.99 30.52
N ASN A 1037 -19.72 -45.65 31.53
CA ASN A 1037 -20.47 -45.01 32.59
C ASN A 1037 -19.64 -44.98 33.89
N GLY A 1038 -19.18 -43.77 34.21
CA GLY A 1038 -18.38 -43.39 35.36
C GLY A 1038 -19.12 -43.29 36.69
N SER A 1039 -20.44 -43.52 36.76
CA SER A 1039 -21.24 -43.26 37.97
C SER A 1039 -20.72 -43.95 39.24
N ASN A 1040 -20.06 -45.11 39.10
CA ASN A 1040 -19.52 -45.88 40.23
C ASN A 1040 -18.03 -45.65 40.49
N PHE A 1041 -17.40 -44.72 39.77
CA PHE A 1041 -15.98 -44.42 39.86
C PHE A 1041 -15.75 -43.02 40.45
N ALA A 1042 -14.57 -42.75 41.04
CA ALA A 1042 -14.27 -41.44 41.62
C ALA A 1042 -13.93 -40.42 40.51
N SER A 1043 -14.15 -39.13 40.77
CA SER A 1043 -13.65 -38.08 39.86
C SER A 1043 -12.14 -38.20 39.70
N GLY A 1044 -11.62 -38.02 38.49
CA GLY A 1044 -10.18 -38.13 38.24
C GLY A 1044 -9.84 -38.58 36.82
N VAL A 1045 -8.54 -38.86 36.63
CA VAL A 1045 -7.98 -39.28 35.34
C VAL A 1045 -8.04 -40.81 35.20
N TYR A 1046 -8.57 -41.25 34.07
CA TYR A 1046 -8.61 -42.64 33.64
C TYR A 1046 -7.90 -42.79 32.29
N ILE A 1047 -7.48 -44.01 31.96
CA ILE A 1047 -6.87 -44.35 30.68
C ILE A 1047 -7.67 -45.50 30.10
N TYR A 1048 -8.19 -45.38 28.88
CA TYR A 1048 -8.77 -46.52 28.18
C TYR A 1048 -7.85 -46.98 27.07
N ARG A 1049 -7.81 -48.30 26.84
CA ARG A 1049 -6.90 -48.96 25.91
C ARG A 1049 -7.68 -49.93 25.05
N ILE A 1050 -7.43 -49.91 23.75
CA ILE A 1050 -7.85 -50.96 22.82
C ILE A 1050 -6.68 -51.91 22.56
N GLU A 1051 -6.97 -53.20 22.48
CA GLU A 1051 -6.06 -54.24 22.02
C GLU A 1051 -6.79 -55.06 20.94
N ALA A 1052 -6.19 -55.13 19.75
CA ALA A 1052 -6.71 -55.93 18.64
C ALA A 1052 -5.56 -56.45 17.77
N LYS A 1053 -5.36 -57.77 17.73
CA LYS A 1053 -4.20 -58.43 17.08
C LYS A 1053 -2.86 -57.76 17.47
N ASN A 1054 -2.24 -57.02 16.55
CA ASN A 1054 -0.95 -56.34 16.72
C ASN A 1054 -1.11 -54.83 17.01
N PHE A 1055 -2.33 -54.36 17.24
CA PHE A 1055 -2.63 -52.96 17.50
C PHE A 1055 -2.97 -52.74 18.98
N ILE A 1056 -2.24 -51.80 19.59
CA ILE A 1056 -2.50 -51.32 20.95
C ILE A 1056 -2.44 -49.79 20.92
N GLU A 1057 -3.52 -49.13 21.30
CA GLU A 1057 -3.57 -47.67 21.45
C GLU A 1057 -4.30 -47.33 22.76
N SER A 1058 -3.79 -46.34 23.49
CA SER A 1058 -4.37 -45.87 24.75
C SER A 1058 -4.66 -44.38 24.68
N LYS A 1059 -5.70 -43.94 25.39
CA LYS A 1059 -6.14 -42.54 25.46
C LYS A 1059 -6.54 -42.21 26.90
N LYS A 1060 -6.31 -40.96 27.30
CA LYS A 1060 -6.61 -40.44 28.63
C LYS A 1060 -8.02 -39.85 28.64
N MET A 1061 -8.82 -40.10 29.68
CA MET A 1061 -10.13 -39.46 29.90
C MET A 1061 -10.25 -38.92 31.32
N ILE A 1062 -11.14 -37.96 31.55
CA ILE A 1062 -11.34 -37.28 32.84
C ILE A 1062 -12.80 -37.41 33.24
N LEU A 1063 -13.07 -38.03 34.38
CA LEU A 1063 -14.41 -38.10 34.99
C LEU A 1063 -14.56 -36.94 35.97
N LEU A 1064 -15.61 -36.13 35.80
CA LEU A 1064 -16.05 -35.12 36.76
C LEU A 1064 -17.36 -35.59 37.39
N LYS A 1065 -17.46 -35.47 38.72
CA LYS A 1065 -18.71 -35.67 39.48
C LYS A 1065 -19.07 -34.41 40.21
#